data_AF-A0A1A8BW20-F1
#
_entry.id   AF-A0A1A8BW20-F1
#
_cell.length_a   1.000
_cell.length_b   1.000
_cell.length_c   1.000
_cell.angle_alpha   90.00
_cell.angle_beta   90.00
_cell.angle_gamma   90.00
#
_symmetry.space_group_name_H-M   'P 1'
#
loop_
_entity.id
_entity.type
_entity.pdbx_description
1 polymer ?
#
loop_
_entity_poly.entity_id
_entity_poly.type
_entity_poly.pdbx_seq_one_letter_code
_entity_poly.pdbx_strand_id
1 'polypeptide(L)'
;MSCQRTGHRRLSLLWEAVALSLWLCCGWSSGAAGPGGGGGGPGALEWLLSDKGPFHRSLEFQEALERYQQGFSTRYKIYREFGRWKVNSLAVEKRDSFGGSGGLALPLDPDFTHTIRQLGRRPTLQMITESLIKKYGTHFLLSATLGGEEALTIFVDKRKLSVESPPAGAEGSRSSSRNSSSTGAVTLEALHQLAASYFTDRDGTLRRLHHLQIASTAIRVTETRTGPLGCSNYDNLDTVSSVLVHSPENKVQLQGLQVVLPGFLQEYFIQAALSYIGCKSEGQFVCQNNDCWCKCSVDFPQCNCPHGDLDTLENSLMHIRDAIRLTNQEFEESEEFQSFVGKLPAHYAVNTSVVEHLWRMDAGLLQRYRQLEVGSQQLLAKAQRTANRLFRVSKRCRKQPKIILPRPRPLHFWLSFALSVLYCRENKQIGVYSEKSRSCSCPYDHPACHGLIPCFIGDGSRCASCSVENRTRCSSCNPGFSLIQGVCRPAVPDPTDPYLGMESDRDLQDLELRYLLQRRDPRITLHAVFVSNDVRVNTWFDPSWRKRMLLTLKSNRVKSNRVHVLLGITVQFCLSTNSTLEPTLSLFVNPFGGSHSESWTMPIGQHGYPDWERTKLDIPLDCYNWTLNLGNRWKSFFETVHFYLRSHIRDSPGGSGSNKNTTLYREPPEDAEPPSNIGYMKVNSMQLFGYSVHFDPEAIQDLILQLDYPYTQGSQDSALLQLVELRYRVNRLSPPGAPHVDLFACLLRHRLKLSSADVTRILTALQAFSAKHPDFTESEATKLCS
;
A
#
# COMPACT_ATOMS: atom_id res chain seq x y z
N MET A 1 -71.31 -10.50 -17.55
CA MET A 1 -69.92 -10.16 -17.93
C MET A 1 -69.00 -10.69 -16.82
N SER A 2 -68.89 -12.00 -16.63
CA SER A 2 -68.11 -13.03 -17.36
C SER A 2 -66.60 -13.04 -17.06
N CYS A 3 -66.27 -13.82 -16.03
CA CYS A 3 -65.14 -14.77 -15.84
C CYS A 3 -63.86 -14.73 -16.70
N GLN A 4 -62.71 -14.88 -16.02
CA GLN A 4 -61.59 -15.83 -16.24
C GLN A 4 -60.56 -15.55 -15.12
N ARG A 5 -60.09 -16.43 -14.20
CA ARG A 5 -59.69 -17.85 -14.16
C ARG A 5 -58.47 -18.21 -15.02
N THR A 6 -57.27 -17.91 -14.51
CA THR A 6 -55.94 -18.50 -14.85
C THR A 6 -55.00 -18.19 -13.67
N GLY A 7 -54.20 -19.06 -13.05
CA GLY A 7 -53.87 -20.46 -13.25
C GLY A 7 -52.65 -20.79 -12.37
N HIS A 8 -52.83 -21.63 -11.36
CA HIS A 8 -51.76 -22.28 -10.60
C HIS A 8 -50.88 -23.11 -11.54
N ARG A 9 -49.65 -22.68 -11.87
CA ARG A 9 -48.65 -23.59 -12.46
C ARG A 9 -47.18 -23.14 -12.45
N ARG A 10 -46.79 -22.07 -11.75
CA ARG A 10 -45.38 -21.61 -11.72
C ARG A 10 -44.63 -21.81 -10.39
N LEU A 11 -45.28 -22.30 -9.33
CA LEU A 11 -44.61 -22.55 -8.04
C LEU A 11 -44.12 -23.99 -7.82
N SER A 12 -44.51 -24.96 -8.66
CA SER A 12 -44.14 -26.37 -8.47
C SER A 12 -42.77 -26.74 -9.06
N LEU A 13 -42.26 -26.01 -10.05
CA LEU A 13 -40.99 -26.34 -10.73
C LEU A 13 -39.73 -25.86 -9.98
N LEU A 14 -39.87 -24.92 -9.04
CA LEU A 14 -38.74 -24.42 -8.23
C LEU A 14 -38.44 -25.30 -7.01
N TRP A 15 -39.35 -26.19 -6.63
CA TRP A 15 -39.13 -27.11 -5.50
C TRP A 15 -38.52 -28.45 -5.91
N GLU A 16 -38.79 -28.93 -7.12
CA GLU A 16 -38.20 -30.18 -7.62
C GLU A 16 -36.69 -30.03 -7.89
N ALA A 17 -36.23 -28.86 -8.34
CA ALA A 17 -34.80 -28.60 -8.56
C ALA A 17 -33.98 -28.55 -7.24
N VAL A 18 -34.60 -28.07 -6.15
CA VAL A 18 -33.95 -28.04 -4.83
C VAL A 18 -33.94 -29.42 -4.19
N ALA A 19 -35.02 -30.20 -4.35
CA ALA A 19 -35.09 -31.57 -3.84
C ALA A 19 -34.10 -32.54 -4.52
N LEU A 20 -33.89 -32.40 -5.84
CA LEU A 20 -32.90 -33.20 -6.59
C LEU A 20 -31.45 -32.88 -6.19
N SER A 21 -31.14 -31.64 -5.80
CA SER A 21 -29.80 -31.27 -5.33
C SER A 21 -29.46 -31.84 -3.94
N LEU A 22 -30.48 -32.02 -3.09
CA LEU A 22 -30.33 -32.58 -1.74
C LEU A 22 -30.23 -34.11 -1.76
N TRP A 23 -30.85 -34.78 -2.74
CA TRP A 23 -30.77 -36.24 -2.89
C TRP A 23 -29.41 -36.74 -3.40
N LEU A 24 -28.68 -35.92 -4.16
CA LEU A 24 -27.33 -36.25 -4.65
C LEU A 24 -26.23 -36.09 -3.59
N CYS A 25 -26.47 -35.38 -2.48
CA CYS A 25 -25.48 -35.18 -1.41
C CYS A 25 -25.54 -36.21 -0.27
N CYS A 26 -26.56 -37.09 -0.21
CA CYS A 26 -26.79 -37.98 0.93
C CYS A 26 -26.81 -39.48 0.59
N GLY A 27 -26.31 -39.88 -0.58
CA GLY A 27 -25.95 -41.28 -0.79
C GLY A 27 -24.53 -41.50 -0.32
N TRP A 28 -24.34 -42.09 0.87
CA TRP A 28 -23.28 -43.07 1.15
C TRP A 28 -23.62 -43.80 2.45
N SER A 29 -24.02 -45.07 2.31
CA SER A 29 -23.86 -46.08 3.34
C SER A 29 -22.81 -47.09 2.88
N SER A 30 -21.83 -47.30 3.76
CA SER A 30 -21.03 -48.52 3.96
C SER A 30 -19.92 -48.85 2.97
N GLY A 31 -18.67 -48.90 3.49
CA GLY A 31 -17.61 -49.74 2.92
C GLY A 31 -16.17 -49.29 3.17
N ALA A 32 -15.54 -49.97 4.14
CA ALA A 32 -14.11 -50.28 4.22
C ALA A 32 -13.06 -49.20 4.60
N ALA A 33 -12.14 -49.65 5.45
CA ALA A 33 -11.01 -48.95 6.02
C ALA A 33 -9.85 -48.71 5.03
N GLY A 34 -9.05 -47.67 5.27
CA GLY A 34 -7.72 -47.47 4.69
C GLY A 34 -7.14 -46.07 4.97
N PRO A 35 -5.82 -45.90 5.20
CA PRO A 35 -5.27 -44.85 6.06
C PRO A 35 -4.64 -43.65 5.31
N GLY A 36 -4.56 -42.50 6.00
CA GLY A 36 -3.52 -41.48 5.77
C GLY A 36 -3.97 -40.12 5.21
N GLY A 37 -3.63 -39.06 5.96
CA GLY A 37 -3.15 -37.80 5.38
C GLY A 37 -4.16 -36.68 5.04
N GLY A 38 -4.28 -35.71 5.95
CA GLY A 38 -4.20 -34.28 5.60
C GLY A 38 -5.45 -33.54 5.10
N GLY A 39 -5.83 -32.48 5.83
CA GLY A 39 -6.33 -31.25 5.21
C GLY A 39 -7.84 -31.09 5.04
N GLY A 40 -8.59 -30.92 6.13
CA GLY A 40 -9.96 -30.40 6.12
C GLY A 40 -10.09 -29.19 7.05
N GLY A 41 -10.51 -28.04 6.52
CA GLY A 41 -10.42 -26.73 7.20
C GLY A 41 -11.15 -26.62 8.56
N PRO A 42 -10.59 -25.94 9.57
CA PRO A 42 -11.15 -25.90 10.94
C PRO A 42 -12.35 -24.93 11.13
N GLY A 43 -12.88 -24.29 10.08
CA GLY A 43 -13.75 -23.12 10.23
C GLY A 43 -15.26 -23.37 10.36
N ALA A 44 -15.79 -24.51 9.89
CA ALA A 44 -17.24 -24.70 9.79
C ALA A 44 -17.92 -25.12 11.11
N LEU A 45 -17.16 -25.74 12.02
CA LEU A 45 -17.66 -26.31 13.27
C LEU A 45 -17.12 -25.57 14.52
N GLU A 46 -16.30 -24.54 14.35
CA GLU A 46 -15.65 -23.82 15.45
C GLU A 46 -16.65 -23.07 16.36
N TRP A 47 -17.81 -22.68 15.82
CA TRP A 47 -18.90 -22.09 16.60
C TRP A 47 -19.51 -23.08 17.61
N LEU A 48 -19.42 -24.39 17.34
CA LEU A 48 -19.94 -25.42 18.23
C LEU A 48 -19.13 -25.52 19.53
N LEU A 49 -17.86 -25.10 19.47
CA LEU A 49 -16.86 -25.20 20.54
C LEU A 49 -16.52 -23.84 21.20
N SER A 50 -17.08 -22.73 20.71
CA SER A 50 -16.97 -21.38 21.31
C SER A 50 -17.66 -21.32 22.68
N ASP A 51 -17.37 -20.34 23.53
CA ASP A 51 -17.97 -20.17 24.87
C ASP A 51 -19.50 -20.08 24.84
N LYS A 52 -20.07 -19.72 23.69
CA LYS A 52 -21.52 -19.70 23.39
C LYS A 52 -22.00 -20.89 22.54
N GLY A 53 -21.09 -21.75 22.11
CA GLY A 53 -21.37 -22.98 21.38
C GLY A 53 -22.02 -24.03 22.29
N PRO A 54 -22.89 -24.88 21.73
CA PRO A 54 -23.62 -25.90 22.49
C PRO A 54 -22.72 -26.92 23.21
N PHE A 55 -21.47 -27.13 22.78
CA PHE A 55 -20.58 -28.14 23.37
C PHE A 55 -19.54 -27.60 24.34
N HIS A 56 -19.34 -26.28 24.46
CA HIS A 56 -18.32 -25.73 25.36
C HIS A 56 -18.57 -26.06 26.84
N ARG A 57 -19.85 -26.22 27.21
CA ARG A 57 -20.26 -26.65 28.54
C ARG A 57 -20.53 -28.15 28.64
N SER A 58 -20.29 -28.93 27.59
CA SER A 58 -20.48 -30.37 27.68
C SER A 58 -19.34 -30.97 28.50
N LEU A 59 -19.72 -31.80 29.47
CA LEU A 59 -18.77 -32.47 30.37
C LEU A 59 -17.73 -33.26 29.56
N GLU A 60 -18.18 -33.99 28.53
CA GLU A 60 -17.30 -34.81 27.69
C GLU A 60 -16.26 -34.00 26.91
N PHE A 61 -16.60 -32.77 26.48
CA PHE A 61 -15.67 -31.90 25.77
C PHE A 61 -14.64 -31.30 26.73
N GLN A 62 -15.09 -30.85 27.90
CA GLN A 62 -14.21 -30.31 28.94
C GLN A 62 -13.21 -31.37 29.43
N GLU A 63 -13.68 -32.58 29.72
CA GLU A 63 -12.83 -33.70 30.10
C GLU A 63 -11.82 -34.03 29.00
N ALA A 64 -12.25 -34.10 27.73
CA ALA A 64 -11.35 -34.37 26.61
C ALA A 64 -10.30 -33.26 26.44
N LEU A 65 -10.68 -32.00 26.63
CA LEU A 65 -9.79 -30.85 26.55
C LEU A 65 -8.76 -30.86 27.68
N GLU A 66 -9.17 -31.13 28.92
CA GLU A 66 -8.27 -31.30 30.06
C GLU A 66 -7.28 -32.45 29.83
N ARG A 67 -7.74 -33.60 29.30
CA ARG A 67 -6.85 -34.72 28.98
C ARG A 67 -5.91 -34.39 27.82
N TYR A 68 -6.37 -33.63 26.84
CA TYR A 68 -5.52 -33.15 25.76
C TYR A 68 -4.42 -32.21 26.27
N GLN A 69 -4.74 -31.29 27.18
CA GLN A 69 -3.75 -30.42 27.85
C GLN A 69 -2.73 -31.22 28.68
N GLN A 70 -3.17 -32.30 29.32
CA GLN A 70 -2.28 -33.25 30.02
C GLN A 70 -1.45 -34.11 29.06
N GLY A 71 -1.70 -33.99 27.76
CA GLY A 71 -0.84 -34.52 26.72
C GLY A 71 -1.35 -35.75 25.99
N PHE A 72 -2.55 -36.24 26.31
CA PHE A 72 -3.16 -37.36 25.60
C PHE A 72 -3.72 -36.91 24.25
N SER A 73 -3.24 -37.50 23.16
CA SER A 73 -3.60 -37.06 21.79
C SER A 73 -4.73 -37.86 21.16
N THR A 74 -5.06 -39.04 21.70
CA THR A 74 -6.07 -39.93 21.12
C THR A 74 -7.02 -40.45 22.21
N ARG A 75 -8.32 -40.48 21.94
CA ARG A 75 -9.36 -41.04 22.83
C ARG A 75 -9.99 -42.24 22.14
N TYR A 76 -9.95 -43.41 22.78
CA TYR A 76 -10.71 -44.58 22.40
C TYR A 76 -11.88 -44.74 23.37
N LYS A 77 -13.11 -44.80 22.88
CA LYS A 77 -14.29 -45.11 23.68
C LYS A 77 -14.93 -46.35 23.07
N ILE A 78 -14.94 -47.45 23.81
CA ILE A 78 -15.79 -48.60 23.49
C ILE A 78 -16.96 -48.57 24.47
N TYR A 79 -18.16 -48.81 23.97
CA TYR A 79 -19.36 -48.74 24.78
C TYR A 79 -20.37 -49.77 24.33
N ARG A 80 -21.19 -50.22 25.28
CA ARG A 80 -22.37 -51.04 25.04
C ARG A 80 -23.56 -50.36 25.69
N GLU A 81 -24.63 -50.21 24.93
CA GLU A 81 -25.91 -49.73 25.45
C GLU A 81 -26.77 -50.92 25.88
N PHE A 82 -27.46 -50.80 27.01
CA PHE A 82 -28.38 -51.81 27.54
C PHE A 82 -29.76 -51.24 27.82
N GLY A 83 -30.79 -52.05 27.59
CA GLY A 83 -32.16 -51.83 28.05
C GLY A 83 -32.74 -50.48 27.61
N ARG A 84 -33.30 -50.41 26.40
CA ARG A 84 -33.94 -49.20 25.87
C ARG A 84 -35.43 -49.16 26.23
N TRP A 85 -35.78 -48.46 27.29
CA TRP A 85 -37.16 -48.15 27.64
C TRP A 85 -37.64 -46.96 26.83
N LYS A 86 -38.67 -47.16 25.99
CA LYS A 86 -39.31 -46.03 25.31
C LYS A 86 -40.39 -45.46 26.21
N VAL A 87 -40.17 -44.26 26.72
CA VAL A 87 -41.14 -43.50 27.51
C VAL A 87 -41.77 -42.46 26.62
N ASN A 88 -43.11 -42.43 26.56
CA ASN A 88 -43.87 -41.40 25.86
C ASN A 88 -44.65 -40.55 26.86
N SER A 89 -44.79 -39.27 26.54
CA SER A 89 -45.55 -38.34 27.37
C SER A 89 -47.04 -38.40 27.06
N LEU A 90 -47.82 -38.77 28.07
CA LEU A 90 -49.29 -38.78 28.00
C LEU A 90 -49.91 -37.39 27.85
N ALA A 91 -49.12 -36.33 28.04
CA ALA A 91 -49.58 -34.95 27.92
C ALA A 91 -49.94 -34.56 26.48
N VAL A 92 -49.32 -35.17 25.46
CA VAL A 92 -49.54 -34.78 24.06
C VAL A 92 -50.52 -35.69 23.33
N GLU A 93 -50.49 -37.00 23.62
CA GLU A 93 -51.42 -37.98 23.01
C GLU A 93 -52.91 -37.68 23.27
N LYS A 94 -53.24 -37.02 24.38
CA LYS A 94 -54.63 -36.67 24.73
C LYS A 94 -55.14 -35.36 24.14
N ARG A 95 -54.28 -34.55 23.49
CA ARG A 95 -54.69 -33.26 22.94
C ARG A 95 -55.25 -33.37 21.52
N ASP A 96 -54.71 -34.28 20.70
CA ASP A 96 -55.16 -34.48 19.32
C ASP A 96 -56.50 -35.23 19.24
N SER A 97 -56.89 -35.96 20.29
CA SER A 97 -58.13 -36.76 20.33
C SER A 97 -59.40 -35.95 20.61
N PHE A 98 -59.31 -34.69 21.04
CA PHE A 98 -60.47 -33.89 21.44
C PHE A 98 -60.36 -32.43 21.00
N GLY A 99 -60.35 -32.23 19.68
CA GLY A 99 -60.70 -30.95 19.07
C GLY A 99 -62.20 -30.68 19.21
N GLY A 100 -62.64 -30.22 20.39
CA GLY A 100 -64.00 -29.70 20.58
C GLY A 100 -64.56 -29.91 21.97
N SER A 101 -64.72 -28.82 22.72
CA SER A 101 -65.79 -28.64 23.71
C SER A 101 -66.09 -29.84 24.63
N GLY A 102 -65.18 -30.19 25.55
CA GLY A 102 -65.41 -31.28 26.50
C GLY A 102 -64.30 -31.44 27.51
N GLY A 103 -64.37 -30.73 28.64
CA GLY A 103 -63.36 -30.68 29.69
C GLY A 103 -62.93 -32.01 30.30
N LEU A 104 -61.85 -32.58 29.79
CA LEU A 104 -60.92 -33.37 30.59
C LEU A 104 -59.56 -32.66 30.52
N ALA A 105 -59.26 -31.92 31.61
CA ALA A 105 -58.00 -31.23 31.75
C ALA A 105 -56.84 -32.22 31.58
N LEU A 106 -55.78 -31.80 30.89
CA LEU A 106 -54.51 -32.54 30.91
C LEU A 106 -54.19 -32.92 32.37
N PRO A 107 -53.78 -34.17 32.66
CA PRO A 107 -53.40 -34.58 34.01
C PRO A 107 -52.04 -33.94 34.36
N LEU A 108 -52.07 -32.62 34.54
CA LEU A 108 -50.94 -31.83 34.96
C LEU A 108 -50.81 -31.96 36.46
N ASP A 109 -49.56 -31.88 36.91
CA ASP A 109 -49.23 -31.83 38.32
C ASP A 109 -50.06 -30.71 39.03
N PRO A 110 -50.67 -31.01 40.20
CA PRO A 110 -51.51 -30.05 40.90
C PRO A 110 -50.75 -28.79 41.31
N ASP A 111 -49.47 -28.90 41.67
CA ASP A 111 -48.64 -27.75 42.02
C ASP A 111 -48.32 -26.89 40.79
N PHE A 112 -48.09 -27.53 39.63
CA PHE A 112 -47.92 -26.82 38.36
C PHE A 112 -49.19 -26.03 37.99
N THR A 113 -50.36 -26.66 38.13
CA THR A 113 -51.65 -26.02 37.86
C THR A 113 -51.91 -24.87 38.82
N HIS A 114 -51.59 -25.03 40.11
CA HIS A 114 -51.69 -23.99 41.12
C HIS A 114 -50.76 -22.81 40.79
N THR A 115 -49.51 -23.08 40.39
CA THR A 115 -48.54 -22.06 39.98
C THR A 115 -49.05 -21.25 38.79
N ILE A 116 -49.64 -21.89 37.77
CA ILE A 116 -50.25 -21.19 36.63
C ILE A 116 -51.40 -20.29 37.09
N ARG A 117 -52.25 -20.75 38.01
CA ARG A 117 -53.36 -19.95 38.54
C ARG A 117 -52.88 -18.73 39.31
N GLN A 118 -51.79 -18.86 40.09
CA GLN A 118 -51.21 -17.77 40.86
C GLN A 118 -50.63 -16.64 39.99
N LEU A 119 -50.15 -16.95 38.78
CA LEU A 119 -49.62 -15.94 37.85
C LEU A 119 -50.68 -14.95 37.33
N GLY A 120 -51.97 -15.31 37.39
CA GLY A 120 -53.06 -14.47 36.92
C GLY A 120 -53.08 -14.29 35.38
N ARG A 121 -53.86 -13.31 34.90
CA ARG A 121 -54.06 -13.07 33.46
C ARG A 121 -52.97 -12.23 32.78
N ARG A 122 -52.21 -11.44 33.54
CA ARG A 122 -51.16 -10.53 33.04
C ARG A 122 -49.90 -10.58 33.93
N PRO A 123 -49.20 -11.73 33.98
CA PRO A 123 -47.96 -11.84 34.73
C PRO A 123 -46.84 -11.02 34.08
N THR A 124 -45.89 -10.54 34.89
CA THR A 124 -44.66 -9.95 34.38
C THR A 124 -43.70 -11.04 33.90
N LEU A 125 -42.79 -10.71 32.98
CA LEU A 125 -41.80 -11.66 32.46
C LEU A 125 -40.91 -12.25 33.57
N GLN A 126 -40.64 -11.47 34.63
CA GLN A 126 -39.85 -11.92 35.78
C GLN A 126 -40.61 -12.97 36.61
N MET A 127 -41.91 -12.76 36.86
CA MET A 127 -42.75 -13.73 37.57
C MET A 127 -42.81 -15.07 36.81
N ILE A 128 -42.94 -15.04 35.47
CA ILE A 128 -42.90 -16.25 34.65
C ILE A 128 -41.53 -16.94 34.78
N THR A 129 -40.45 -16.17 34.75
CA THR A 129 -39.09 -16.71 34.84
C THR A 129 -38.83 -17.39 36.18
N GLU A 130 -39.25 -16.76 37.28
CA GLU A 130 -39.03 -17.26 38.64
C GLU A 130 -39.98 -18.40 39.01
N SER A 131 -41.26 -18.28 38.70
CA SER A 131 -42.28 -19.26 39.12
C SER A 131 -42.40 -20.46 38.18
N LEU A 132 -42.19 -20.28 36.86
CA LEU A 132 -42.30 -21.36 35.88
C LEU A 132 -40.94 -21.83 35.37
N ILE A 133 -40.16 -20.95 34.74
CA ILE A 133 -38.97 -21.38 33.98
C ILE A 133 -37.87 -21.96 34.88
N LYS A 134 -37.56 -21.32 36.02
CA LYS A 134 -36.54 -21.83 36.95
C LYS A 134 -36.98 -23.12 37.66
N LYS A 135 -38.29 -23.30 37.90
CA LYS A 135 -38.83 -24.45 38.65
C LYS A 135 -39.11 -25.66 37.76
N TYR A 136 -39.68 -25.46 36.58
CA TYR A 136 -40.16 -26.52 35.68
C TYR A 136 -39.39 -26.60 34.36
N GLY A 137 -38.47 -25.66 34.09
CA GLY A 137 -37.71 -25.60 32.85
C GLY A 137 -38.46 -24.91 31.70
N THR A 138 -37.82 -24.87 30.53
CA THR A 138 -38.40 -24.29 29.30
C THR A 138 -39.09 -25.32 28.41
N HIS A 139 -38.74 -26.60 28.58
CA HIS A 139 -39.22 -27.71 27.78
C HIS A 139 -39.65 -28.86 28.69
N PHE A 140 -40.60 -29.67 28.22
CA PHE A 140 -40.96 -30.94 28.83
C PHE A 140 -40.58 -32.10 27.91
N LEU A 141 -40.48 -33.29 28.49
CA LEU A 141 -40.17 -34.51 27.76
C LEU A 141 -41.39 -34.96 26.95
N LEU A 142 -41.26 -35.04 25.63
CA LEU A 142 -42.29 -35.57 24.74
C LEU A 142 -42.16 -37.09 24.61
N SER A 143 -40.95 -37.55 24.32
CA SER A 143 -40.61 -38.97 24.36
C SER A 143 -39.13 -39.13 24.67
N ALA A 144 -38.75 -40.21 25.32
CA ALA A 144 -37.36 -40.55 25.53
C ALA A 144 -37.13 -42.04 25.32
N THR A 145 -35.96 -42.35 24.79
CA THR A 145 -35.39 -43.68 24.93
C THR A 145 -34.44 -43.63 26.12
N LEU A 146 -34.88 -44.19 27.25
CA LEU A 146 -34.08 -44.28 28.46
C LEU A 146 -33.30 -45.59 28.46
N GLY A 147 -32.01 -45.51 28.79
CA GLY A 147 -31.18 -46.70 28.84
C GLY A 147 -29.98 -46.51 29.76
N GLY A 148 -29.10 -47.49 29.74
CA GLY A 148 -27.79 -47.41 30.37
C GLY A 148 -26.67 -47.63 29.36
N GLU A 149 -25.53 -47.00 29.60
CA GLU A 149 -24.30 -47.27 28.88
C GLU A 149 -23.28 -47.86 29.85
N GLU A 150 -22.58 -48.90 29.40
CA GLU A 150 -21.31 -49.30 29.99
C GLU A 150 -20.22 -49.03 28.97
N ALA A 151 -19.29 -48.16 29.33
CA ALA A 151 -18.22 -47.73 28.47
C ALA A 151 -16.86 -47.75 29.15
N LEU A 152 -15.87 -48.11 28.36
CA LEU A 152 -14.47 -48.01 28.68
C LEU A 152 -13.87 -46.93 27.77
N THR A 153 -13.40 -45.84 28.38
CA THR A 153 -12.66 -44.79 27.68
C THR A 153 -11.17 -44.89 28.02
N ILE A 154 -10.33 -44.93 26.99
CA ILE A 154 -8.88 -44.99 27.09
C ILE A 154 -8.30 -43.76 26.36
N PHE A 155 -7.68 -42.86 27.12
CA PHE A 155 -6.90 -41.75 26.60
C PHE A 155 -5.46 -42.18 26.38
N VAL A 156 -4.89 -41.83 25.24
CA VAL A 156 -3.62 -42.35 24.77
C VAL A 156 -2.70 -41.22 24.33
N ASP A 157 -1.49 -41.22 24.87
CA ASP A 157 -0.42 -40.31 24.50
C ASP A 157 0.49 -40.97 23.45
N LYS A 158 0.20 -40.72 22.17
CA LYS A 158 0.91 -41.37 21.04
C LYS A 158 2.43 -41.22 21.09
N ARG A 159 2.95 -40.09 21.58
CA ARG A 159 4.40 -39.83 21.67
C ARG A 159 5.09 -40.67 22.74
N LYS A 160 4.39 -41.11 23.77
CA LYS A 160 4.96 -41.98 24.82
C LYS A 160 4.86 -43.46 24.47
N LEU A 161 3.97 -43.84 23.54
CA LEU A 161 3.88 -45.19 22.99
C LEU A 161 4.86 -45.45 21.84
N SER A 162 5.26 -44.42 21.11
CA SER A 162 6.13 -44.54 19.92
C SER A 162 7.63 -44.55 20.23
N VAL A 163 8.05 -44.54 21.50
CA VAL A 163 9.48 -44.38 21.89
C VAL A 163 10.27 -45.68 21.91
N GLU A 164 9.67 -46.82 21.52
CA GLU A 164 10.39 -48.09 21.41
C GLU A 164 10.26 -48.73 20.03
N SER A 165 10.98 -48.12 19.07
CA SER A 165 11.49 -48.82 17.90
C SER A 165 12.90 -48.30 17.61
N PRO A 166 13.98 -48.98 18.08
CA PRO A 166 15.31 -48.66 17.63
C PRO A 166 15.45 -49.01 16.13
N PRO A 167 16.24 -48.27 15.36
CA PRO A 167 16.48 -48.57 13.95
C PRO A 167 17.26 -49.89 13.84
N ALA A 168 16.74 -50.82 13.05
CA ALA A 168 17.45 -52.04 12.66
C ALA A 168 18.66 -51.65 11.79
N GLY A 169 19.84 -51.65 12.41
CA GLY A 169 21.10 -51.42 11.73
C GLY A 169 22.29 -51.46 12.69
N ALA A 170 22.74 -52.67 13.06
CA ALA A 170 24.13 -53.05 13.32
C ALA A 170 24.18 -54.45 13.97
N GLU A 171 24.95 -55.34 13.35
CA GLU A 171 25.26 -56.68 13.84
C GLU A 171 26.14 -56.66 15.11
N GLY A 172 26.01 -57.66 15.99
CA GLY A 172 27.09 -58.02 16.92
C GLY A 172 26.69 -58.60 18.29
N SER A 173 26.70 -59.94 18.38
CA SER A 173 27.27 -60.73 19.50
C SER A 173 26.53 -60.88 20.87
N ARG A 174 26.20 -62.16 21.15
CA ARG A 174 26.33 -62.93 22.42
C ARG A 174 25.42 -62.67 23.64
N SER A 175 24.55 -63.68 23.85
CA SER A 175 24.20 -64.37 25.11
C SER A 175 23.99 -63.57 26.41
N SER A 176 22.77 -63.62 26.97
CA SER A 176 22.54 -64.19 28.31
C SER A 176 21.04 -64.31 28.60
N SER A 177 20.67 -65.46 29.16
CA SER A 177 19.36 -65.74 29.73
C SER A 177 19.05 -64.77 30.88
N ARG A 178 17.90 -64.10 30.85
CA ARG A 178 17.22 -63.62 32.05
C ARG A 178 15.72 -63.63 31.81
N ASN A 179 15.04 -64.53 32.51
CA ASN A 179 13.61 -64.47 32.78
C ASN A 179 13.29 -63.07 33.29
N SER A 180 12.66 -62.26 32.45
CA SER A 180 11.91 -61.09 32.87
C SER A 180 10.50 -61.26 32.31
N SER A 181 9.54 -61.17 33.22
CA SER A 181 8.12 -61.10 32.98
C SER A 181 7.79 -60.36 31.68
N SER A 182 6.84 -60.91 30.93
CA SER A 182 6.30 -60.39 29.67
C SER A 182 5.67 -58.99 29.81
N THR A 183 6.48 -57.97 30.06
CA THR A 183 6.15 -56.58 29.76
C THR A 183 6.63 -56.33 28.34
N GLY A 184 5.96 -56.98 27.39
CA GLY A 184 6.12 -56.67 25.98
C GLY A 184 5.74 -55.20 25.78
N ALA A 185 6.55 -54.48 25.02
CA ALA A 185 6.29 -53.11 24.61
C ALA A 185 4.82 -53.00 24.14
N VAL A 186 4.06 -52.10 24.75
CA VAL A 186 2.64 -51.95 24.46
C VAL A 186 2.50 -51.24 23.12
N THR A 187 2.22 -52.00 22.06
CA THR A 187 1.86 -51.40 20.78
C THR A 187 0.42 -50.93 20.77
N LEU A 188 0.09 -50.05 19.83
CA LEU A 188 -1.27 -49.55 19.66
C LEU A 188 -2.26 -50.68 19.34
N GLU A 189 -1.84 -51.70 18.58
CA GLU A 189 -2.69 -52.86 18.27
C GLU A 189 -2.97 -53.72 19.49
N ALA A 190 -1.99 -53.91 20.39
CA ALA A 190 -2.18 -54.68 21.62
C ALA A 190 -3.20 -54.02 22.55
N LEU A 191 -3.20 -52.68 22.62
CA LEU A 191 -4.19 -51.90 23.36
C LEU A 191 -5.61 -52.06 22.77
N HIS A 192 -5.73 -52.11 21.44
CA HIS A 192 -7.02 -52.34 20.77
C HIS A 192 -7.57 -53.74 21.02
N GLN A 193 -6.73 -54.77 20.96
CA GLN A 193 -7.13 -56.13 21.27
C GLN A 193 -7.57 -56.29 22.74
N LEU A 194 -6.84 -55.65 23.66
CA LEU A 194 -7.17 -55.61 25.07
C LEU A 194 -8.49 -54.86 25.33
N ALA A 195 -8.72 -53.74 24.64
CA ALA A 195 -10.00 -53.04 24.72
C ALA A 195 -11.15 -53.92 24.20
N ALA A 196 -10.95 -54.63 23.08
CA ALA A 196 -11.96 -55.52 22.51
C ALA A 196 -12.40 -56.65 23.46
N SER A 197 -11.53 -57.12 24.38
CA SER A 197 -11.87 -58.16 25.36
C SER A 197 -12.67 -57.65 26.57
N TYR A 198 -12.84 -56.34 26.74
CA TYR A 198 -13.47 -55.73 27.91
C TYR A 198 -14.89 -56.25 28.19
N PHE A 199 -15.71 -56.42 27.16
CA PHE A 199 -17.09 -56.88 27.35
C PHE A 199 -17.21 -58.39 27.62
N THR A 200 -16.16 -59.15 27.34
CA THR A 200 -16.09 -60.60 27.54
C THR A 200 -15.47 -60.95 28.91
N ASP A 201 -14.40 -60.25 29.30
CA ASP A 201 -13.72 -60.40 30.60
C ASP A 201 -13.40 -59.01 31.16
N ARG A 202 -14.39 -58.41 31.82
CA ARG A 202 -14.32 -57.04 32.35
C ARG A 202 -13.22 -56.88 33.39
N ASP A 203 -13.26 -57.72 34.42
CA ASP A 203 -12.36 -57.62 35.57
C ASP A 203 -10.91 -57.96 35.21
N GLY A 204 -10.68 -58.94 34.32
CA GLY A 204 -9.34 -59.25 33.82
C GLY A 204 -8.78 -58.16 32.92
N THR A 205 -9.61 -57.59 32.05
CA THR A 205 -9.22 -56.51 31.14
C THR A 205 -8.89 -55.22 31.89
N LEU A 206 -9.71 -54.80 32.85
CA LEU A 206 -9.45 -53.59 33.66
C LEU A 206 -8.19 -53.71 34.50
N ARG A 207 -7.95 -54.88 35.12
CA ARG A 207 -6.71 -55.13 35.86
C ARG A 207 -5.47 -54.93 34.97
N ARG A 208 -5.49 -55.50 33.76
CA ARG A 208 -4.39 -55.34 32.78
C ARG A 208 -4.22 -53.88 32.34
N LEU A 209 -5.32 -53.19 32.06
CA LEU A 209 -5.32 -51.77 31.67
C LEU A 209 -4.76 -50.86 32.78
N HIS A 210 -5.14 -51.10 34.04
CA HIS A 210 -4.58 -50.36 35.17
C HIS A 210 -3.09 -50.63 35.37
N HIS A 211 -2.64 -51.87 35.21
CA HIS A 211 -1.21 -52.18 35.22
C HIS A 211 -0.46 -51.41 34.12
N LEU A 212 -1.00 -51.34 32.91
CA LEU A 212 -0.39 -50.58 31.80
C LEU A 212 -0.40 -49.06 32.03
N GLN A 213 -1.45 -48.53 32.66
CA GLN A 213 -1.53 -47.12 33.05
C GLN A 213 -0.44 -46.77 34.09
N ILE A 214 -0.21 -47.64 35.07
CA ILE A 214 0.82 -47.45 36.09
C ILE A 214 2.22 -47.61 35.48
N ALA A 215 2.43 -48.63 34.63
CA ALA A 215 3.73 -48.96 34.08
C ALA A 215 4.24 -47.96 33.01
N SER A 216 3.35 -47.48 32.14
CA SER A 216 3.75 -46.64 31.00
C SER A 216 3.42 -45.17 31.15
N THR A 217 2.44 -44.80 31.98
CA THR A 217 1.78 -43.47 32.01
C THR A 217 1.26 -42.96 30.66
N ALA A 218 1.39 -43.77 29.60
CA ALA A 218 1.07 -43.41 28.23
C ALA A 218 -0.43 -43.56 27.95
N ILE A 219 -1.14 -44.27 28.84
CA ILE A 219 -2.58 -44.45 28.77
C ILE A 219 -3.25 -44.00 30.07
N ARG A 220 -4.47 -43.48 29.97
CA ARG A 220 -5.33 -43.18 31.11
C ARG A 220 -6.72 -43.74 30.85
N VAL A 221 -7.18 -44.58 31.77
CA VAL A 221 -8.38 -45.41 31.60
C VAL A 221 -9.47 -44.92 32.54
N THR A 222 -10.69 -44.81 32.02
CA THR A 222 -11.89 -44.43 32.76
C THR A 222 -13.03 -45.35 32.35
N GLU A 223 -13.52 -46.14 33.30
CA GLU A 223 -14.75 -46.93 33.16
C GLU A 223 -15.94 -46.06 33.61
N THR A 224 -16.98 -46.01 32.78
CA THR A 224 -18.24 -45.32 33.08
C THR A 224 -19.40 -46.28 32.93
N ARG A 225 -20.20 -46.42 33.98
CA ARG A 225 -21.42 -47.23 33.96
C ARG A 225 -22.60 -46.37 34.40
N THR A 226 -23.54 -46.18 33.49
CA THR A 226 -24.73 -45.34 33.70
C THR A 226 -25.99 -46.17 33.48
N GLY A 227 -27.09 -45.77 34.13
CA GLY A 227 -28.40 -46.42 34.00
C GLY A 227 -28.80 -47.33 35.16
N PRO A 228 -29.97 -48.00 35.08
CA PRO A 228 -30.59 -48.77 36.17
C PRO A 228 -29.73 -49.91 36.74
N LEU A 229 -28.67 -50.30 36.04
CA LEU A 229 -27.78 -51.40 36.40
C LEU A 229 -26.75 -51.04 37.49
N GLY A 230 -26.84 -49.86 38.11
CA GLY A 230 -26.02 -49.42 39.24
C GLY A 230 -26.39 -50.07 40.59
N CYS A 231 -27.53 -50.74 40.69
CA CYS A 231 -27.89 -51.57 41.84
C CYS A 231 -27.61 -53.03 41.51
N SER A 232 -26.66 -53.63 42.24
CA SER A 232 -26.11 -54.96 42.05
C SER A 232 -27.13 -56.09 42.25
N ASN A 233 -27.83 -56.50 41.19
CA ASN A 233 -28.14 -57.89 40.81
C ASN A 233 -29.19 -57.91 39.68
N TYR A 234 -29.04 -58.84 38.74
CA TYR A 234 -29.94 -59.02 37.59
C TYR A 234 -31.36 -59.51 37.97
N ASP A 235 -31.58 -59.91 39.21
CA ASP A 235 -32.76 -60.71 39.60
C ASP A 235 -33.96 -59.90 40.09
N ASN A 236 -33.85 -58.57 40.29
CA ASN A 236 -34.98 -57.72 40.71
C ASN A 236 -35.09 -56.43 39.87
N LEU A 237 -35.59 -56.57 38.64
CA LEU A 237 -35.85 -55.43 37.75
C LEU A 237 -36.98 -54.50 38.25
N ASP A 238 -37.91 -54.99 39.07
CA ASP A 238 -39.07 -54.21 39.55
C ASP A 238 -38.74 -53.18 40.63
N THR A 239 -37.55 -53.25 41.24
CA THR A 239 -37.11 -52.32 42.29
C THR A 239 -36.23 -51.17 41.79
N VAL A 240 -35.90 -51.12 40.50
CA VAL A 240 -35.00 -50.10 39.95
C VAL A 240 -35.78 -48.83 39.59
N SER A 241 -36.20 -48.11 40.61
CA SER A 241 -37.17 -47.02 40.53
C SER A 241 -36.61 -45.66 40.12
N SER A 242 -35.34 -45.55 39.70
CA SER A 242 -34.76 -44.26 39.27
C SER A 242 -33.89 -44.38 38.01
N VAL A 243 -34.53 -44.37 36.85
CA VAL A 243 -33.83 -44.07 35.60
C VAL A 243 -33.72 -42.55 35.47
N LEU A 244 -32.52 -42.00 35.70
CA LEU A 244 -32.27 -40.57 35.57
C LEU A 244 -32.43 -40.16 34.10
N VAL A 245 -33.47 -39.36 33.81
CA VAL A 245 -33.73 -38.81 32.46
C VAL A 245 -32.56 -37.96 31.95
N HIS A 246 -31.77 -37.38 32.85
CA HIS A 246 -30.61 -36.54 32.55
C HIS A 246 -29.34 -37.29 32.16
N SER A 247 -29.36 -38.63 32.11
CA SER A 247 -28.18 -39.38 31.64
C SER A 247 -27.87 -39.04 30.18
N PRO A 248 -26.58 -38.82 29.82
CA PRO A 248 -26.18 -38.42 28.47
C PRO A 248 -26.56 -39.44 27.39
N GLU A 249 -26.79 -40.69 27.79
CA GLU A 249 -27.16 -41.81 26.93
C GLU A 249 -28.63 -41.78 26.48
N ASN A 250 -29.45 -40.97 27.16
CA ASN A 250 -30.87 -40.92 26.88
C ASN A 250 -31.12 -40.06 25.64
N LYS A 251 -31.79 -40.65 24.65
CA LYS A 251 -32.27 -39.90 23.48
C LYS A 251 -33.58 -39.25 23.85
N VAL A 252 -33.52 -37.99 24.26
CA VAL A 252 -34.69 -37.20 24.68
C VAL A 252 -35.22 -36.35 23.53
N GLN A 253 -36.52 -36.46 23.28
CA GLN A 253 -37.27 -35.54 22.43
C GLN A 253 -38.00 -34.56 23.34
N LEU A 254 -37.66 -33.29 23.21
CA LEU A 254 -38.22 -32.22 24.01
C LEU A 254 -39.24 -31.43 23.20
N GLN A 255 -40.30 -30.99 23.88
CA GLN A 255 -41.25 -30.03 23.33
C GLN A 255 -41.33 -28.84 24.27
N GLY A 256 -41.48 -27.64 23.70
CA GLY A 256 -41.54 -26.42 24.48
C GLY A 256 -42.76 -26.39 25.40
N LEU A 257 -42.55 -26.00 26.66
CA LEU A 257 -43.60 -25.97 27.69
C LEU A 257 -44.75 -25.01 27.34
N GLN A 258 -44.49 -24.02 26.46
CA GLN A 258 -45.53 -23.11 25.96
C GLN A 258 -46.72 -23.85 25.37
N VAL A 259 -46.53 -25.05 24.82
CA VAL A 259 -47.60 -25.83 24.21
C VAL A 259 -48.65 -26.20 25.27
N VAL A 260 -48.24 -26.55 26.48
CA VAL A 260 -49.14 -26.97 27.58
C VAL A 260 -49.77 -25.77 28.29
N LEU A 261 -49.19 -24.58 28.17
CA LEU A 261 -49.70 -23.38 28.80
C LEU A 261 -50.97 -22.83 28.13
N PRO A 262 -51.86 -22.15 28.88
CA PRO A 262 -52.99 -21.42 28.32
C PRO A 262 -52.54 -20.43 27.24
N GLY A 263 -53.34 -20.27 26.17
CA GLY A 263 -52.99 -19.45 25.00
C GLY A 263 -52.49 -18.03 25.33
N PHE A 264 -53.10 -17.38 26.33
CA PHE A 264 -52.72 -16.02 26.75
C PHE A 264 -51.34 -15.93 27.43
N LEU A 265 -50.76 -17.05 27.91
CA LEU A 265 -49.43 -17.09 28.52
C LEU A 265 -48.33 -17.53 27.55
N GLN A 266 -48.68 -18.08 26.39
CA GLN A 266 -47.69 -18.69 25.49
C GLN A 266 -46.67 -17.67 24.98
N GLU A 267 -47.13 -16.51 24.52
CA GLU A 267 -46.27 -15.44 24.01
C GLU A 267 -45.35 -14.87 25.10
N TYR A 268 -45.90 -14.55 26.27
CA TYR A 268 -45.12 -14.07 27.42
C TYR A 268 -44.11 -15.11 27.91
N PHE A 269 -44.47 -16.41 27.89
CA PHE A 269 -43.56 -17.48 28.23
C PHE A 269 -42.42 -17.61 27.22
N ILE A 270 -42.70 -17.52 25.92
CA ILE A 270 -41.65 -17.55 24.89
C ILE A 270 -40.69 -16.36 25.09
N GLN A 271 -41.22 -15.16 25.33
CA GLN A 271 -40.39 -13.98 25.55
C GLN A 271 -39.54 -14.10 26.83
N ALA A 272 -40.11 -14.61 27.92
CA ALA A 272 -39.40 -14.88 29.17
C ALA A 272 -38.33 -15.97 28.99
N ALA A 273 -38.64 -17.05 28.26
CA ALA A 273 -37.72 -18.15 27.98
C ALA A 273 -36.54 -17.69 27.10
N LEU A 274 -36.79 -16.89 26.07
CA LEU A 274 -35.73 -16.31 25.24
C LEU A 274 -34.86 -15.32 26.03
N SER A 275 -35.44 -14.55 26.95
CA SER A 275 -34.67 -13.67 27.85
C SER A 275 -33.83 -14.48 28.84
N TYR A 276 -34.37 -15.58 29.37
CA TYR A 276 -33.66 -16.48 30.28
C TYR A 276 -32.49 -17.19 29.59
N ILE A 277 -32.72 -17.78 28.40
CA ILE A 277 -31.72 -18.56 27.66
C ILE A 277 -30.72 -17.63 26.93
N GLY A 278 -31.22 -16.67 26.15
CA GLY A 278 -30.41 -15.83 25.28
C GLY A 278 -29.65 -14.73 26.02
N CYS A 279 -30.23 -14.19 27.09
CA CYS A 279 -29.68 -13.08 27.86
C CYS A 279 -29.24 -13.45 29.27
N LYS A 280 -29.26 -14.75 29.64
CA LYS A 280 -28.93 -15.25 30.98
C LYS A 280 -29.69 -14.56 32.12
N SER A 281 -30.89 -14.04 31.86
CA SER A 281 -31.67 -13.20 32.79
C SER A 281 -31.03 -11.85 33.17
N GLU A 282 -29.97 -11.41 32.49
CA GLU A 282 -29.31 -10.11 32.71
C GLU A 282 -29.97 -8.97 31.89
N GLY A 283 -30.98 -9.30 31.09
CA GLY A 283 -31.70 -8.36 30.23
C GLY A 283 -32.90 -8.98 29.52
N GLN A 284 -33.60 -8.16 28.75
CA GLN A 284 -34.78 -8.56 27.97
C GLN A 284 -34.39 -8.86 26.51
N PHE A 285 -34.82 -9.99 25.97
CA PHE A 285 -34.57 -10.34 24.57
C PHE A 285 -35.52 -9.57 23.63
N VAL A 286 -34.95 -8.87 22.64
CA VAL A 286 -35.67 -8.04 21.67
C VAL A 286 -35.16 -8.30 20.27
N CYS A 287 -36.07 -8.48 19.30
CA CYS A 287 -35.75 -8.58 17.88
C CYS A 287 -36.39 -7.43 17.11
N GLN A 288 -35.62 -6.71 16.31
CA GLN A 288 -36.12 -5.70 15.36
C GLN A 288 -35.37 -5.84 14.04
N ASN A 289 -36.10 -5.83 12.91
CA ASN A 289 -35.53 -5.86 11.55
C ASN A 289 -34.51 -7.01 11.34
N ASN A 290 -34.84 -8.23 11.74
CA ASN A 290 -33.95 -9.41 11.69
C ASN A 290 -32.65 -9.32 12.52
N ASP A 291 -32.52 -8.36 13.42
CA ASP A 291 -31.41 -8.26 14.38
C ASP A 291 -31.98 -8.47 15.79
N CYS A 292 -31.46 -9.45 16.54
CA CYS A 292 -31.93 -9.82 17.87
C CYS A 292 -30.84 -9.59 18.91
N TRP A 293 -31.20 -9.03 20.07
CA TRP A 293 -30.25 -8.68 21.13
C TRP A 293 -30.89 -8.60 22.51
N CYS A 294 -30.04 -8.48 23.53
CA CYS A 294 -30.49 -8.28 24.91
C CYS A 294 -30.50 -6.79 25.25
N LYS A 295 -31.64 -6.25 25.62
CA LYS A 295 -31.72 -4.96 26.31
C LYS A 295 -31.25 -5.18 27.76
N CYS A 296 -30.00 -4.82 28.01
CA CYS A 296 -29.35 -5.06 29.30
C CYS A 296 -30.00 -4.28 30.44
N SER A 297 -30.06 -4.91 31.63
CA SER A 297 -30.40 -4.23 32.87
C SER A 297 -29.32 -3.22 33.27
N VAL A 298 -29.68 -2.30 34.17
CA VAL A 298 -28.77 -1.31 34.76
C VAL A 298 -27.62 -1.97 35.52
N ASP A 299 -27.89 -3.10 36.17
CA ASP A 299 -26.91 -3.87 36.95
C ASP A 299 -25.89 -4.61 36.07
N PHE A 300 -26.27 -4.91 34.81
CA PHE A 300 -25.47 -5.70 33.87
C PHE A 300 -25.31 -4.98 32.53
N PRO A 301 -24.66 -3.80 32.48
CA PRO A 301 -24.58 -2.97 31.27
C PRO A 301 -23.84 -3.61 30.10
N GLN A 302 -23.14 -4.73 30.32
CA GLN A 302 -22.38 -5.48 29.31
C GLN A 302 -22.97 -6.87 29.01
N CYS A 303 -24.26 -7.11 29.29
CA CYS A 303 -24.91 -8.42 29.09
C CYS A 303 -24.77 -9.02 27.66
N ASN A 304 -24.60 -8.18 26.64
CA ASN A 304 -24.40 -8.63 25.26
C ASN A 304 -22.96 -9.07 24.95
N CYS A 305 -22.00 -8.82 25.84
CA CYS A 305 -20.57 -8.96 25.57
C CYS A 305 -19.99 -10.28 26.07
N PRO A 306 -19.58 -11.18 25.17
CA PRO A 306 -18.81 -12.36 25.57
C PRO A 306 -17.34 -11.99 25.76
N HIS A 307 -16.93 -11.68 26.98
CA HIS A 307 -15.55 -11.27 27.25
C HIS A 307 -14.52 -12.35 26.86
N GLY A 308 -14.78 -13.63 27.18
CA GLY A 308 -13.91 -14.75 26.78
C GLY A 308 -13.73 -14.89 25.27
N ASP A 309 -14.83 -14.90 24.51
CA ASP A 309 -14.76 -14.93 23.03
C ASP A 309 -14.04 -13.68 22.45
N LEU A 310 -14.22 -12.50 23.06
CA LEU A 310 -13.52 -11.28 22.61
C LEU A 310 -12.01 -11.39 22.86
N ASP A 311 -11.61 -11.81 24.06
CA ASP A 311 -10.20 -11.93 24.43
C ASP A 311 -9.50 -13.04 23.61
N THR A 312 -10.19 -14.15 23.32
CA THR A 312 -9.66 -15.19 22.44
C THR A 312 -9.50 -14.73 20.98
N LEU A 313 -10.44 -13.94 20.45
CA LEU A 313 -10.33 -13.35 19.11
C LEU A 313 -9.23 -12.27 19.04
N GLU A 314 -9.08 -11.44 20.08
CA GLU A 314 -7.97 -10.48 20.23
C GLU A 314 -6.62 -11.21 20.27
N ASN A 315 -6.50 -12.26 21.09
CA ASN A 315 -5.31 -13.11 21.15
C ASN A 315 -5.04 -13.82 19.81
N SER A 316 -6.08 -14.27 19.11
CA SER A 316 -5.95 -14.87 17.78
C SER A 316 -5.35 -13.88 16.77
N LEU A 317 -5.79 -12.62 16.79
CA LEU A 317 -5.20 -11.56 15.95
C LEU A 317 -3.74 -11.29 16.31
N MET A 318 -3.41 -11.29 17.60
CA MET A 318 -2.02 -11.18 18.08
C MET A 318 -1.15 -12.34 17.60
N HIS A 319 -1.63 -13.58 17.71
CA HIS A 319 -0.93 -14.76 17.20
C HIS A 319 -0.75 -14.73 15.68
N ILE A 320 -1.73 -14.24 14.91
CA ILE A 320 -1.58 -14.08 13.46
C ILE A 320 -0.51 -13.04 13.12
N ARG A 321 -0.47 -11.93 13.87
CA ARG A 321 0.58 -10.91 13.71
C ARG A 321 1.97 -11.48 14.00
N ASP A 322 2.10 -12.24 15.08
CA ASP A 322 3.37 -12.88 15.46
C ASP A 322 3.77 -13.97 14.46
N ALA A 323 2.80 -14.72 13.92
CA ALA A 323 3.04 -15.69 12.84
C ALA A 323 3.54 -15.01 11.55
N ILE A 324 2.93 -13.89 11.13
CA ILE A 324 3.43 -13.12 9.98
C ILE A 324 4.86 -12.61 10.25
N ARG A 325 5.15 -12.15 11.47
CA ARG A 325 6.52 -11.75 11.82
C ARG A 325 7.50 -12.92 11.70
N LEU A 326 7.12 -14.08 12.23
CA LEU A 326 7.92 -15.30 12.16
C LEU A 326 8.16 -15.75 10.71
N THR A 327 7.12 -15.82 9.87
CA THR A 327 7.27 -16.22 8.46
C THR A 327 8.17 -15.25 7.67
N ASN A 328 8.10 -13.94 7.97
CA ASN A 328 9.04 -12.98 7.36
C ASN A 328 10.47 -13.22 7.86
N GLN A 329 10.67 -13.52 9.14
CA GLN A 329 11.99 -13.83 9.70
C GLN A 329 12.56 -15.14 9.13
N GLU A 330 11.74 -16.19 8.98
CA GLU A 330 12.12 -17.46 8.34
C GLU A 330 12.47 -17.30 6.85
N PHE A 331 11.91 -16.29 6.18
CA PHE A 331 12.32 -15.93 4.81
C PHE A 331 13.64 -15.17 4.83
N GLU A 332 13.81 -14.20 5.73
CA GLU A 332 15.05 -13.46 5.91
C GLU A 332 16.24 -14.38 6.26
N GLU A 333 16.04 -15.36 7.14
CA GLU A 333 17.06 -16.31 7.57
C GLU A 333 17.25 -17.49 6.60
N SER A 334 16.43 -17.58 5.55
CA SER A 334 16.52 -18.68 4.58
C SER A 334 17.83 -18.67 3.81
N GLU A 335 18.36 -19.87 3.52
CA GLU A 335 19.60 -20.03 2.76
C GLU A 335 19.48 -19.41 1.35
N GLU A 336 18.31 -19.49 0.73
CA GLU A 336 18.05 -18.91 -0.59
C GLU A 336 18.19 -17.38 -0.57
N PHE A 337 17.60 -16.70 0.43
CA PHE A 337 17.70 -15.24 0.57
C PHE A 337 19.10 -14.80 0.96
N GLN A 338 19.74 -15.45 1.94
CA GLN A 338 21.11 -15.13 2.36
C GLN A 338 22.13 -15.39 1.24
N SER A 339 21.96 -16.48 0.48
CA SER A 339 22.78 -16.80 -0.70
C SER A 339 22.60 -15.75 -1.80
N PHE A 340 21.36 -15.33 -2.08
CA PHE A 340 21.08 -14.26 -3.03
C PHE A 340 21.79 -12.97 -2.64
N VAL A 341 21.64 -12.52 -1.39
CA VAL A 341 22.31 -11.30 -0.90
C VAL A 341 23.83 -11.44 -0.97
N GLY A 342 24.39 -12.62 -0.65
CA GLY A 342 25.82 -12.89 -0.77
C GLY A 342 26.35 -12.90 -2.21
N LYS A 343 25.51 -13.20 -3.20
CA LYS A 343 25.85 -13.15 -4.64
C LYS A 343 25.73 -11.74 -5.23
N LEU A 344 25.15 -10.78 -4.51
CA LEU A 344 25.01 -9.41 -5.03
C LEU A 344 26.39 -8.77 -5.25
N PRO A 345 26.55 -7.98 -6.33
CA PRO A 345 27.80 -7.28 -6.60
C PRO A 345 28.20 -6.34 -5.45
N ALA A 346 29.36 -6.61 -4.84
CA ALA A 346 29.96 -5.74 -3.83
C ALA A 346 31.00 -4.75 -4.41
N HIS A 347 31.38 -4.92 -5.68
CA HIS A 347 32.44 -4.15 -6.35
C HIS A 347 31.91 -2.88 -7.03
N TYR A 348 30.60 -2.79 -7.24
CA TYR A 348 29.91 -1.59 -7.71
C TYR A 348 28.57 -1.44 -7.01
N ALA A 349 28.06 -0.21 -6.94
CA ALA A 349 26.77 0.04 -6.34
C ALA A 349 25.63 -0.35 -7.29
N VAL A 350 24.66 -1.09 -6.77
CA VAL A 350 23.50 -1.64 -7.49
C VAL A 350 22.24 -0.89 -7.10
N ASN A 351 21.39 -0.62 -8.10
CA ASN A 351 20.07 -0.01 -7.92
C ASN A 351 18.99 -1.07 -7.69
N THR A 352 17.81 -0.63 -7.25
CA THR A 352 16.65 -1.50 -7.02
C THR A 352 16.29 -2.32 -8.28
N SER A 353 16.44 -1.75 -9.47
CA SER A 353 16.19 -2.42 -10.76
C SER A 353 17.17 -3.55 -11.06
N VAL A 354 18.45 -3.38 -10.72
CA VAL A 354 19.49 -4.42 -10.92
C VAL A 354 19.26 -5.58 -9.96
N VAL A 355 18.94 -5.28 -8.71
CA VAL A 355 18.57 -6.29 -7.71
C VAL A 355 17.31 -7.04 -8.16
N GLU A 356 16.31 -6.33 -8.71
CA GLU A 356 15.10 -6.97 -9.25
C GLU A 356 15.41 -7.90 -10.43
N HIS A 357 16.30 -7.50 -11.34
CA HIS A 357 16.72 -8.36 -12.44
C HIS A 357 17.39 -9.64 -11.95
N LEU A 358 18.36 -9.51 -11.03
CA LEU A 358 19.04 -10.65 -10.42
C LEU A 358 18.07 -11.53 -9.62
N TRP A 359 17.11 -10.92 -8.92
CA TRP A 359 16.05 -11.64 -8.19
C TRP A 359 15.23 -12.52 -9.12
N ARG A 360 14.89 -12.03 -10.33
CA ARG A 360 14.14 -12.80 -11.33
C ARG A 360 14.96 -13.93 -11.96
N MET A 361 16.28 -13.86 -11.91
CA MET A 361 17.16 -14.92 -12.43
C MET A 361 17.34 -16.08 -11.45
N ASP A 362 17.14 -15.86 -10.15
CA ASP A 362 17.28 -16.91 -9.12
C ASP A 362 15.96 -17.68 -8.94
N ALA A 363 15.88 -18.87 -9.54
CA ALA A 363 14.70 -19.72 -9.48
C ALA A 363 14.37 -20.22 -8.05
N GLY A 364 15.40 -20.47 -7.23
CA GLY A 364 15.24 -20.95 -5.85
C GLY A 364 14.63 -19.86 -4.97
N LEU A 365 15.14 -18.64 -5.07
CA LEU A 365 14.60 -17.48 -4.38
C LEU A 365 13.16 -17.18 -4.80
N LEU A 366 12.85 -17.23 -6.10
CA LEU A 366 11.49 -17.03 -6.61
C LEU A 366 10.50 -18.04 -6.03
N GLN A 367 10.89 -19.31 -5.93
CA GLN A 367 10.05 -20.35 -5.32
C GLN A 367 9.82 -20.08 -3.84
N ARG A 368 10.88 -19.74 -3.09
CA ARG A 368 10.79 -19.41 -1.66
C ARG A 368 9.94 -18.16 -1.41
N TYR A 369 10.06 -17.13 -2.25
CA TYR A 369 9.25 -15.92 -2.18
C TYR A 369 7.77 -16.18 -2.46
N ARG A 370 7.45 -17.03 -3.45
CA ARG A 370 6.05 -17.45 -3.70
C ARG A 370 5.43 -18.17 -2.50
N GLN A 371 6.20 -19.00 -1.79
CA GLN A 371 5.74 -19.63 -0.55
C GLN A 371 5.41 -18.59 0.53
N LEU A 372 6.28 -17.59 0.72
CA LEU A 372 6.04 -16.46 1.63
C LEU A 372 4.78 -15.68 1.25
N GLU A 373 4.60 -15.39 -0.04
CA GLU A 373 3.45 -14.63 -0.55
C GLU A 373 2.14 -15.36 -0.29
N VAL A 374 2.06 -16.65 -0.67
CA VAL A 374 0.87 -17.48 -0.44
C VAL A 374 0.58 -17.60 1.06
N GLY A 375 1.60 -17.87 1.89
CA GLY A 375 1.44 -17.93 3.35
C GLY A 375 0.95 -16.61 3.95
N SER A 376 1.53 -15.49 3.53
CA SER A 376 1.15 -14.15 4.00
C SER A 376 -0.27 -13.78 3.58
N GLN A 377 -0.69 -14.11 2.36
CA GLN A 377 -2.06 -13.89 1.88
C GLN A 377 -3.08 -14.73 2.66
N GLN A 378 -2.75 -16.00 2.97
CA GLN A 378 -3.61 -16.85 3.81
C GLN A 378 -3.76 -16.29 5.23
N LEU A 379 -2.67 -15.83 5.83
CA LEU A 379 -2.68 -15.21 7.16
C LEU A 379 -3.45 -13.88 7.17
N LEU A 380 -3.31 -13.05 6.13
CA LEU A 380 -4.12 -11.83 5.95
C LEU A 380 -5.62 -12.16 5.84
N ALA A 381 -5.98 -13.13 5.01
CA ALA A 381 -7.37 -13.54 4.85
C ALA A 381 -7.96 -14.08 6.17
N LYS A 382 -7.16 -14.82 6.95
CA LYS A 382 -7.54 -15.26 8.30
C LYS A 382 -7.73 -14.07 9.24
N ALA A 383 -6.80 -13.11 9.26
CA ALA A 383 -6.89 -11.90 10.06
C ALA A 383 -8.15 -11.07 9.74
N GLN A 384 -8.48 -10.90 8.46
CA GLN A 384 -9.69 -10.20 8.02
C GLN A 384 -10.97 -10.92 8.49
N ARG A 385 -11.04 -12.25 8.38
CA ARG A 385 -12.18 -13.03 8.90
C ARG A 385 -12.32 -12.90 10.42
N THR A 386 -11.21 -13.01 11.15
CA THR A 386 -11.19 -12.85 12.62
C THR A 386 -11.60 -11.45 13.03
N ALA A 387 -11.09 -10.40 12.35
CA ALA A 387 -11.48 -9.01 12.59
C ALA A 387 -12.97 -8.78 12.31
N ASN A 388 -13.51 -9.31 11.20
CA ASN A 388 -14.94 -9.23 10.90
C ASN A 388 -15.79 -9.95 11.96
N ARG A 389 -15.34 -11.11 12.46
CA ARG A 389 -16.00 -11.82 13.56
C ARG A 389 -15.97 -10.99 14.85
N LEU A 390 -14.82 -10.40 15.17
CA LEU A 390 -14.66 -9.51 16.33
C LEU A 390 -15.61 -8.32 16.24
N PHE A 391 -15.73 -7.66 15.08
CA PHE A 391 -16.69 -6.58 14.85
C PHE A 391 -18.14 -7.04 15.00
N ARG A 392 -18.51 -8.21 14.47
CA ARG A 392 -19.88 -8.74 14.62
C ARG A 392 -20.24 -9.02 16.07
N VAL A 393 -19.32 -9.60 16.84
CA VAL A 393 -19.52 -9.95 18.25
C VAL A 393 -19.50 -8.69 19.14
N SER A 394 -18.67 -7.70 18.82
CA SER A 394 -18.54 -6.46 19.58
C SER A 394 -19.53 -5.35 19.19
N LYS A 395 -20.39 -5.56 18.17
CA LYS A 395 -21.34 -4.55 17.64
C LYS A 395 -22.15 -3.83 18.72
N ARG A 396 -22.49 -4.52 19.81
CA ARG A 396 -23.33 -4.02 20.92
C ARG A 396 -22.57 -3.93 22.24
N CYS A 397 -21.24 -3.95 22.18
CA CYS A 397 -20.36 -3.83 23.32
C CYS A 397 -19.90 -2.40 23.54
N ARG A 398 -19.73 -2.02 24.81
CA ARG A 398 -19.13 -0.74 25.18
C ARG A 398 -17.61 -0.74 24.95
N LYS A 399 -16.94 -1.90 25.06
CA LYS A 399 -15.51 -2.07 24.76
C LYS A 399 -15.31 -1.92 23.25
N GLN A 400 -14.54 -0.91 22.84
CA GLN A 400 -14.10 -0.77 21.45
C GLN A 400 -12.86 -1.66 21.23
N PRO A 401 -12.93 -2.71 20.39
CA PRO A 401 -11.77 -3.54 20.12
C PRO A 401 -10.73 -2.77 19.30
N LYS A 402 -9.46 -2.83 19.70
CA LYS A 402 -8.35 -2.27 18.92
C LYS A 402 -7.93 -3.30 17.87
N ILE A 403 -8.23 -3.02 16.60
CA ILE A 403 -7.89 -3.91 15.48
C ILE A 403 -6.76 -3.29 14.68
N ILE A 404 -5.58 -3.92 14.75
CA ILE A 404 -4.44 -3.56 13.91
C ILE A 404 -4.21 -4.72 12.96
N LEU A 405 -4.59 -4.52 11.69
CA LEU A 405 -4.38 -5.54 10.66
C LEU A 405 -2.91 -5.52 10.19
N PRO A 406 -2.25 -6.68 10.15
CA PRO A 406 -0.90 -6.78 9.62
C PRO A 406 -0.91 -6.55 8.11
N ARG A 407 0.09 -5.81 7.60
CA ARG A 407 0.31 -5.62 6.15
C ARG A 407 1.42 -6.55 5.67
N PRO A 408 1.16 -7.41 4.67
CA PRO A 408 2.20 -8.19 3.99
C PRO A 408 3.25 -7.27 3.37
N ARG A 409 4.51 -7.72 3.38
CA ARG A 409 5.62 -6.95 2.81
C ARG A 409 5.64 -7.13 1.28
N PRO A 410 5.52 -6.05 0.48
CA PRO A 410 5.57 -6.16 -0.98
C PRO A 410 6.99 -6.49 -1.47
N LEU A 411 7.13 -6.92 -2.73
CA LEU A 411 8.44 -7.23 -3.33
C LEU A 411 9.43 -6.06 -3.19
N HIS A 412 8.98 -4.83 -3.44
CA HIS A 412 9.79 -3.63 -3.29
C HIS A 412 10.42 -3.50 -1.89
N PHE A 413 9.69 -3.90 -0.83
CA PHE A 413 10.25 -3.92 0.52
C PHE A 413 11.47 -4.84 0.59
N TRP A 414 11.38 -6.06 0.06
CA TRP A 414 12.47 -7.02 0.08
C TRP A 414 13.67 -6.61 -0.76
N LEU A 415 13.43 -5.96 -1.91
CA LEU A 415 14.51 -5.38 -2.73
C LEU A 415 15.24 -4.27 -1.95
N SER A 416 14.50 -3.35 -1.33
CA SER A 416 15.09 -2.30 -0.50
C SER A 416 15.79 -2.85 0.74
N PHE A 417 15.28 -3.95 1.28
CA PHE A 417 15.87 -4.64 2.42
C PHE A 417 17.17 -5.34 2.01
N ALA A 418 17.24 -5.98 0.85
CA ALA A 418 18.50 -6.54 0.31
C ALA A 418 19.58 -5.47 0.13
N LEU A 419 19.22 -4.29 -0.40
CA LEU A 419 20.13 -3.14 -0.47
C LEU A 419 20.56 -2.64 0.92
N SER A 420 19.65 -2.67 1.89
CA SER A 420 19.95 -2.30 3.28
C SER A 420 20.87 -3.31 3.97
N VAL A 421 20.75 -4.61 3.68
CA VAL A 421 21.67 -5.65 4.15
C VAL A 421 23.05 -5.50 3.49
N LEU A 422 23.11 -5.03 2.25
CA LEU A 422 24.35 -4.82 1.51
C LEU A 422 25.11 -3.56 1.96
N TYR A 423 24.40 -2.44 2.14
CA TYR A 423 25.01 -1.13 2.38
C TYR A 423 24.89 -0.62 3.81
N CYS A 424 23.88 -1.06 4.56
CA CYS A 424 23.56 -0.53 5.88
C CYS A 424 23.70 -1.59 6.98
N ARG A 425 24.63 -2.54 6.81
CA ARG A 425 24.91 -3.61 7.77
C ARG A 425 26.33 -3.49 8.30
N GLU A 426 26.47 -2.77 9.40
CA GLU A 426 27.72 -2.68 10.16
C GLU A 426 27.44 -2.88 11.65
N ASN A 427 28.40 -3.42 12.41
CA ASN A 427 28.26 -3.64 13.87
C ASN A 427 27.04 -4.48 14.31
N LYS A 428 26.59 -5.43 13.48
CA LYS A 428 25.38 -6.26 13.68
C LYS A 428 24.07 -5.48 13.74
N GLN A 429 24.04 -4.23 13.30
CA GLN A 429 22.82 -3.42 13.16
C GLN A 429 22.51 -3.22 11.68
N ILE A 430 21.23 -3.35 11.32
CA ILE A 430 20.74 -3.10 9.96
C ILE A 430 19.99 -1.75 9.97
N GLY A 431 20.48 -0.79 9.18
CA GLY A 431 19.79 0.46 8.90
C GLY A 431 18.89 0.37 7.67
N VAL A 432 18.25 1.48 7.31
CA VAL A 432 17.42 1.58 6.10
C VAL A 432 18.17 2.38 5.04
N TYR A 433 18.45 1.76 3.90
CA TYR A 433 19.09 2.39 2.75
C TYR A 433 18.10 3.25 1.97
N SER A 434 18.50 4.49 1.66
CA SER A 434 17.76 5.39 0.78
C SER A 434 18.51 5.57 -0.53
N GLU A 435 17.92 5.09 -1.64
CA GLU A 435 18.50 5.21 -2.99
C GLU A 435 18.61 6.68 -3.44
N LYS A 436 17.67 7.55 -3.01
CA LYS A 436 17.64 8.98 -3.38
C LYS A 436 18.77 9.79 -2.73
N SER A 437 18.97 9.59 -1.43
CA SER A 437 20.00 10.30 -0.67
C SER A 437 21.34 9.55 -0.62
N ARG A 438 21.36 8.30 -1.10
CA ARG A 438 22.52 7.40 -1.09
C ARG A 438 23.15 7.26 0.28
N SER A 439 22.30 7.22 1.30
CA SER A 439 22.70 7.18 2.70
C SER A 439 21.88 6.15 3.47
N CYS A 440 22.48 5.66 4.55
CA CYS A 440 21.84 4.77 5.51
C CYS A 440 21.23 5.59 6.63
N SER A 441 19.97 5.32 6.95
CA SER A 441 19.33 5.81 8.17
C SER A 441 19.43 4.74 9.24
N CYS A 442 20.20 5.02 10.30
CA CYS A 442 20.47 4.08 11.37
C CYS A 442 19.48 4.26 12.52
N PRO A 443 19.05 3.17 13.18
CA PRO A 443 18.16 3.27 14.33
C PRO A 443 18.82 3.92 15.56
N TYR A 444 20.16 3.95 15.61
CA TYR A 444 20.94 4.63 16.64
C TYR A 444 22.03 5.49 15.98
N ASP A 445 22.28 6.70 16.49
CA ASP A 445 23.27 7.63 15.92
C ASP A 445 24.72 7.11 16.08
N HIS A 446 25.00 6.29 17.09
CA HIS A 446 26.31 5.69 17.35
C HIS A 446 26.19 4.24 17.88
N PRO A 447 26.93 3.26 17.34
CA PRO A 447 27.82 3.32 16.17
C PRO A 447 27.04 3.40 14.85
N ALA A 448 27.64 4.00 13.82
CA ALA A 448 27.03 4.07 12.50
C ALA A 448 26.80 2.66 11.93
N CYS A 449 25.62 2.44 11.34
CA CYS A 449 25.27 1.25 10.57
C CYS A 449 25.68 1.37 9.08
N HIS A 450 26.37 2.45 8.71
CA HIS A 450 26.71 2.80 7.33
C HIS A 450 27.92 1.99 6.85
N GLY A 451 27.66 0.91 6.10
CA GLY A 451 28.69 0.11 5.46
C GLY A 451 29.34 0.81 4.26
N LEU A 452 30.32 0.13 3.67
CA LEU A 452 30.99 0.61 2.46
C LEU A 452 30.01 0.62 1.27
N ILE A 453 29.58 1.81 0.82
CA ILE A 453 28.84 1.97 -0.44
C ILE A 453 29.87 2.09 -1.57
N PRO A 454 29.97 1.11 -2.50
CA PRO A 454 30.89 1.16 -3.61
C PRO A 454 30.55 2.29 -4.59
N CYS A 455 31.46 2.56 -5.53
CA CYS A 455 31.16 3.46 -6.65
C CYS A 455 30.02 2.93 -7.51
N PHE A 456 29.11 3.81 -7.95
CA PHE A 456 28.22 3.49 -9.07
C PHE A 456 29.04 3.49 -10.35
N ILE A 457 29.10 2.35 -11.01
CA ILE A 457 29.71 2.22 -12.33
C ILE A 457 28.63 2.59 -13.35
N GLY A 458 28.87 3.64 -14.14
CA GLY A 458 28.04 3.97 -15.31
C GLY A 458 28.38 3.05 -16.48
N ASP A 459 28.24 3.51 -17.73
CA ASP A 459 28.58 2.69 -18.90
C ASP A 459 30.11 2.55 -19.18
N GLY A 460 30.95 2.75 -18.16
CA GLY A 460 32.42 2.65 -18.23
C GLY A 460 33.00 1.62 -17.25
N SER A 461 34.32 1.43 -17.25
CA SER A 461 34.99 0.48 -16.34
C SER A 461 35.33 1.07 -14.95
N ARG A 462 35.14 2.37 -14.76
CA ARG A 462 35.44 3.10 -13.52
C ARG A 462 34.23 3.88 -12.99
N CYS A 463 34.38 4.41 -11.77
CA CYS A 463 33.32 5.11 -11.03
C CYS A 463 32.69 6.28 -11.82
N ALA A 464 31.36 6.39 -11.77
CA ALA A 464 30.57 7.53 -12.22
C ALA A 464 30.08 8.41 -11.05
N SER A 465 29.74 7.83 -9.89
CA SER A 465 29.41 8.60 -8.69
C SER A 465 29.59 7.82 -7.38
N CYS A 466 29.72 8.55 -6.27
CA CYS A 466 30.09 8.07 -4.94
C CYS A 466 29.17 8.66 -3.86
N SER A 467 29.18 8.05 -2.67
CA SER A 467 28.53 8.62 -1.47
C SER A 467 29.20 9.94 -1.05
N VAL A 468 28.38 10.90 -0.63
CA VAL A 468 28.81 12.26 -0.23
C VAL A 468 29.62 12.24 1.07
N GLU A 469 29.34 11.28 1.96
CA GLU A 469 29.88 11.20 3.32
C GLU A 469 31.27 10.56 3.40
N ASN A 470 31.73 9.82 2.37
CA ASN A 470 33.04 9.14 2.38
C ASN A 470 33.75 9.18 1.01
N ARG A 471 34.25 10.37 0.64
CA ARG A 471 34.92 10.63 -0.65
C ARG A 471 36.22 9.83 -0.89
N THR A 472 36.91 9.44 0.17
CA THR A 472 38.25 8.81 0.12
C THR A 472 38.22 7.31 -0.19
N ARG A 473 37.05 6.67 -0.14
CA ARG A 473 36.89 5.22 -0.36
C ARG A 473 36.33 4.87 -1.74
N CYS A 474 36.15 5.88 -2.60
CA CYS A 474 35.73 5.66 -3.98
C CYS A 474 36.95 5.42 -4.88
N SER A 475 36.84 4.52 -5.85
CA SER A 475 37.88 4.30 -6.86
C SER A 475 38.06 5.53 -7.76
N SER A 476 39.09 5.55 -8.60
CA SER A 476 39.31 6.61 -9.60
C SER A 476 38.15 6.70 -10.59
N CYS A 477 37.83 7.89 -11.10
CA CYS A 477 36.88 8.09 -12.20
C CYS A 477 37.46 7.58 -13.55
N ASN A 478 36.62 7.49 -14.59
CA ASN A 478 37.07 7.22 -15.96
C ASN A 478 38.12 8.27 -16.40
N PRO A 479 39.07 7.91 -17.29
CA PRO A 479 40.04 8.88 -17.83
C PRO A 479 39.33 10.13 -18.36
N GLY A 480 39.81 11.32 -17.99
CA GLY A 480 39.16 12.59 -18.33
C GLY A 480 38.07 13.05 -17.37
N PHE A 481 37.84 12.36 -16.24
CA PHE A 481 36.89 12.74 -15.18
C PHE A 481 37.58 12.87 -13.82
N SER A 482 37.19 13.87 -13.02
CA SER A 482 37.65 14.07 -11.64
C SER A 482 36.47 14.01 -10.66
N LEU A 483 36.75 13.54 -9.43
CA LEU A 483 35.73 13.36 -8.40
C LEU A 483 35.44 14.71 -7.73
N ILE A 484 34.32 15.35 -8.08
CA ILE A 484 33.89 16.62 -7.52
C ILE A 484 32.59 16.40 -6.75
N GLN A 485 32.60 16.68 -5.44
CA GLN A 485 31.42 16.55 -4.56
C GLN A 485 30.73 15.17 -4.61
N GLY A 486 31.48 14.09 -4.84
CA GLY A 486 30.93 12.73 -4.89
C GLY A 486 30.34 12.33 -6.25
N VAL A 487 30.55 13.11 -7.31
CA VAL A 487 30.20 12.73 -8.69
C VAL A 487 31.44 12.85 -9.57
N CYS A 488 31.67 11.87 -10.44
CA CYS A 488 32.72 11.97 -11.45
C CYS A 488 32.23 12.93 -12.52
N ARG A 489 32.78 14.15 -12.50
CA ARG A 489 32.54 15.16 -13.54
C ARG A 489 33.72 15.15 -14.50
N PRO A 490 33.55 15.59 -15.76
CA PRO A 490 34.70 15.83 -16.63
C PRO A 490 35.74 16.63 -15.86
N ALA A 491 36.98 16.17 -15.87
CA ALA A 491 38.09 16.83 -15.23
C ALA A 491 38.30 18.14 -15.99
N VAL A 492 37.68 19.20 -15.49
CA VAL A 492 37.88 20.54 -16.00
C VAL A 492 39.34 20.88 -15.72
N PRO A 493 40.14 21.27 -16.73
CA PRO A 493 41.41 21.94 -16.49
C PRO A 493 41.18 23.21 -15.65
N ASP A 494 42.24 23.80 -15.13
CA ASP A 494 42.23 25.12 -14.46
C ASP A 494 41.31 26.15 -15.15
N PRO A 495 40.76 27.13 -14.41
CA PRO A 495 39.61 27.91 -14.85
C PRO A 495 39.80 28.48 -16.26
N THR A 496 38.75 28.36 -17.08
CA THR A 496 38.64 28.94 -18.44
C THR A 496 38.66 30.48 -18.47
N ASP A 497 39.22 31.11 -17.43
CA ASP A 497 39.46 32.53 -17.30
C ASP A 497 40.13 33.16 -18.53
N PRO A 498 41.02 32.48 -19.31
CA PRO A 498 41.55 33.09 -20.53
C PRO A 498 40.54 33.19 -21.68
N TYR A 499 39.48 32.37 -21.74
CA TYR A 499 38.59 32.30 -22.92
C TYR A 499 37.30 33.11 -22.74
N LEU A 500 36.65 32.96 -21.58
CA LEU A 500 35.38 33.62 -21.27
C LEU A 500 35.30 33.80 -19.75
N GLY A 501 35.56 35.03 -19.28
CA GLY A 501 35.65 35.39 -17.86
C GLY A 501 34.30 35.37 -17.15
N MET A 502 33.73 34.17 -16.97
CA MET A 502 32.50 33.93 -16.22
C MET A 502 32.86 33.85 -14.72
N GLU A 503 33.36 34.95 -14.16
CA GLU A 503 33.61 35.04 -12.72
C GLU A 503 32.31 34.76 -11.96
N SER A 504 32.35 33.74 -11.10
CA SER A 504 31.32 33.43 -10.12
C SER A 504 31.10 34.56 -9.09
N ASP A 505 31.98 35.55 -9.05
CA ASP A 505 31.97 36.71 -8.15
C ASP A 505 30.97 37.83 -8.54
N ARG A 506 30.22 37.69 -9.65
CA ARG A 506 29.21 38.69 -10.06
C ARG A 506 27.79 38.17 -10.21
N ASP A 507 27.53 36.92 -9.81
CA ASP A 507 26.16 36.44 -9.65
C ASP A 507 25.53 37.09 -8.40
N LEU A 508 25.12 38.36 -8.55
CA LEU A 508 24.36 39.11 -7.56
C LEU A 508 23.18 38.25 -7.09
N GLN A 509 22.98 38.12 -5.77
CA GLN A 509 21.82 37.40 -5.25
C GLN A 509 20.53 37.97 -5.84
N ASP A 510 19.56 37.12 -6.18
CA ASP A 510 18.35 37.54 -6.92
C ASP A 510 17.60 38.71 -6.24
N LEU A 511 17.68 38.83 -4.91
CA LEU A 511 17.15 39.95 -4.13
C LEU A 511 17.89 41.27 -4.40
N GLU A 512 19.22 41.24 -4.41
CA GLU A 512 20.06 42.40 -4.71
C GLU A 512 19.86 42.83 -6.17
N LEU A 513 19.85 41.87 -7.10
CA LEU A 513 19.63 42.14 -8.51
C LEU A 513 18.24 42.78 -8.76
N ARG A 514 17.18 42.26 -8.12
CA ARG A 514 15.84 42.84 -8.21
C ARG A 514 15.81 44.28 -7.70
N TYR A 515 16.49 44.55 -6.59
CA TYR A 515 16.60 45.90 -6.03
C TYR A 515 17.34 46.86 -6.96
N LEU A 516 18.46 46.43 -7.57
CA LEU A 516 19.22 47.24 -8.53
C LEU A 516 18.43 47.51 -9.82
N LEU A 517 17.69 46.51 -10.32
CA LEU A 517 16.82 46.67 -11.49
C LEU A 517 15.67 47.63 -11.21
N GLN A 518 15.02 47.52 -10.05
CA GLN A 518 13.95 48.44 -9.64
C GLN A 518 14.44 49.88 -9.48
N ARG A 519 15.66 50.07 -8.95
CA ARG A 519 16.29 51.39 -8.78
C ARG A 519 16.98 51.92 -10.03
N ARG A 520 17.06 51.13 -11.11
CA ARG A 520 17.76 51.47 -12.36
C ARG A 520 19.20 51.92 -12.09
N ASP A 521 19.90 51.14 -11.27
CA ASP A 521 21.24 51.49 -10.83
C ASP A 521 22.22 51.55 -12.03
N PRO A 522 23.02 52.63 -12.17
CA PRO A 522 23.96 52.78 -13.27
C PRO A 522 25.00 51.65 -13.33
N ARG A 523 25.29 50.96 -12.21
CA ARG A 523 26.25 49.84 -12.15
C ARG A 523 25.87 48.65 -13.01
N ILE A 524 24.57 48.44 -13.22
CA ILE A 524 24.04 47.36 -14.06
C ILE A 524 23.52 47.88 -15.40
N THR A 525 23.78 49.13 -15.76
CA THR A 525 23.28 49.70 -17.03
C THR A 525 24.24 49.36 -18.17
N LEU A 526 23.69 48.82 -19.25
CA LEU A 526 24.45 48.48 -20.46
C LEU A 526 24.31 49.58 -21.51
N HIS A 527 25.41 49.89 -22.17
CA HIS A 527 25.41 50.86 -23.26
C HIS A 527 24.94 50.21 -24.56
N ALA A 528 23.79 50.65 -25.07
CA ALA A 528 23.26 50.24 -26.37
C ALA A 528 22.86 51.46 -27.22
N VAL A 529 23.14 51.40 -28.51
CA VAL A 529 22.78 52.43 -29.49
C VAL A 529 21.41 52.11 -30.06
N PHE A 530 20.50 53.07 -30.01
CA PHE A 530 19.19 52.97 -30.63
C PHE A 530 19.29 53.18 -32.14
N VAL A 531 18.71 52.24 -32.89
CA VAL A 531 18.64 52.24 -34.35
C VAL A 531 17.20 51.91 -34.76
N SER A 532 16.53 52.83 -35.44
CA SER A 532 15.22 52.60 -36.05
C SER A 532 15.07 53.50 -37.27
N ASN A 533 14.41 52.97 -38.31
CA ASN A 533 14.03 53.73 -39.49
C ASN A 533 12.68 54.42 -39.31
N ASP A 534 11.84 53.91 -38.41
CA ASP A 534 10.43 54.33 -38.28
C ASP A 534 10.24 55.38 -37.18
N VAL A 535 10.99 55.28 -36.07
CA VAL A 535 10.76 56.09 -34.85
C VAL A 535 12.06 56.67 -34.35
N ARG A 536 12.06 57.93 -33.91
CA ARG A 536 13.17 58.53 -33.15
C ARG A 536 12.82 58.59 -31.67
N VAL A 537 13.77 58.22 -30.81
CA VAL A 537 13.60 58.33 -29.36
C VAL A 537 13.35 59.78 -28.98
N ASN A 538 12.49 59.99 -28.00
CA ASN A 538 12.07 61.30 -27.49
C ASN A 538 11.31 62.17 -28.52
N THR A 539 10.69 61.57 -29.53
CA THR A 539 9.80 62.26 -30.49
C THR A 539 8.40 61.65 -30.52
N TRP A 540 7.37 62.49 -30.69
CA TRP A 540 5.99 62.02 -30.86
C TRP A 540 5.78 61.53 -32.29
N PHE A 541 5.10 60.40 -32.44
CA PHE A 541 4.75 59.81 -33.72
C PHE A 541 3.36 59.20 -33.68
N ASP A 542 2.74 59.05 -34.85
CA ASP A 542 1.44 58.39 -35.01
C ASP A 542 1.66 56.88 -35.27
N PRO A 543 1.24 55.99 -34.36
CA PRO A 543 1.43 54.57 -34.53
C PRO A 543 0.43 53.91 -35.51
N SER A 544 -0.53 54.66 -36.07
CA SER A 544 -1.47 54.17 -37.09
C SER A 544 -0.82 54.06 -38.49
N TRP A 545 0.25 54.81 -38.76
CA TRP A 545 0.89 54.87 -40.08
C TRP A 545 1.51 53.53 -40.50
N ARG A 546 1.96 52.71 -39.54
CA ARG A 546 2.48 51.35 -39.79
C ARG A 546 2.05 50.37 -38.71
N LYS A 547 1.47 49.24 -39.12
CA LYS A 547 1.02 48.16 -38.22
C LYS A 547 2.16 47.50 -37.41
N ARG A 548 3.41 47.60 -37.86
CA ARG A 548 4.60 47.04 -37.21
C ARG A 548 5.76 48.02 -37.37
N MET A 549 6.28 48.52 -36.26
CA MET A 549 7.49 49.36 -36.23
C MET A 549 8.62 48.58 -35.58
N LEU A 550 9.82 48.64 -36.17
CA LEU A 550 10.99 47.94 -35.66
C LEU A 550 11.93 48.93 -34.95
N LEU A 551 12.13 48.73 -33.66
CA LEU A 551 13.10 49.47 -32.85
C LEU A 551 14.25 48.53 -32.49
N THR A 552 15.49 48.91 -32.73
CA THR A 552 16.65 48.04 -32.44
C THR A 552 17.58 48.71 -31.45
N LEU A 553 17.96 48.00 -30.40
CA LEU A 553 19.06 48.37 -29.52
C LEU A 553 20.26 47.51 -29.85
N LYS A 554 21.37 48.14 -30.20
CA LYS A 554 22.61 47.45 -30.58
C LYS A 554 23.71 47.71 -29.57
N SER A 555 24.27 46.64 -29.01
CA SER A 555 25.52 46.73 -28.27
C SER A 555 26.65 47.16 -29.21
N ASN A 556 27.46 48.10 -28.74
CA ASN A 556 28.39 48.87 -29.57
C ASN A 556 29.29 47.99 -30.45
N ARG A 557 29.35 48.28 -31.77
CA ARG A 557 30.11 47.53 -32.80
C ARG A 557 31.63 47.49 -32.59
N VAL A 558 32.18 48.27 -31.66
CA VAL A 558 33.62 48.58 -31.59
C VAL A 558 34.41 47.65 -30.65
N LYS A 559 33.77 46.81 -29.82
CA LYS A 559 34.49 45.94 -28.86
C LYS A 559 34.36 44.47 -29.24
N SER A 560 35.35 43.93 -29.95
CA SER A 560 35.42 42.49 -30.27
C SER A 560 35.71 41.61 -29.05
N ASN A 561 36.32 42.16 -28.01
CA ASN A 561 36.83 41.40 -26.85
C ASN A 561 35.86 41.37 -25.64
N ARG A 562 34.60 41.74 -25.85
CA ARG A 562 33.57 41.69 -24.81
C ARG A 562 32.25 41.18 -25.37
N VAL A 563 31.57 40.38 -24.57
CA VAL A 563 30.22 39.91 -24.84
C VAL A 563 29.31 40.38 -23.72
N HIS A 564 28.08 40.74 -24.03
CA HIS A 564 27.15 41.33 -23.06
C HIS A 564 26.05 40.33 -22.66
N VAL A 565 25.75 40.29 -21.37
CA VAL A 565 24.69 39.47 -20.79
C VAL A 565 23.55 40.38 -20.36
N LEU A 566 22.34 40.06 -20.81
CA LEU A 566 21.10 40.78 -20.54
C LEU A 566 20.44 40.25 -19.26
N LEU A 567 20.13 41.15 -18.32
CA LEU A 567 19.43 40.88 -17.05
C LEU A 567 18.06 41.56 -16.97
N GLY A 568 17.81 42.60 -17.77
CA GLY A 568 16.54 43.29 -17.78
C GLY A 568 16.44 44.35 -18.86
N ILE A 569 15.21 44.76 -19.16
CA ILE A 569 14.90 45.77 -20.18
C ILE A 569 13.92 46.76 -19.58
N THR A 570 14.14 48.05 -19.83
CA THR A 570 13.13 49.06 -19.53
C THR A 570 12.87 49.97 -20.71
N VAL A 571 11.58 50.22 -20.95
CA VAL A 571 11.10 51.10 -22.02
C VAL A 571 10.13 52.08 -21.38
N GLN A 572 10.34 53.37 -21.62
CA GLN A 572 9.43 54.41 -21.19
C GLN A 572 8.71 54.95 -22.41
N PHE A 573 7.38 54.91 -22.39
CA PHE A 573 6.57 55.57 -23.41
C PHE A 573 5.52 56.47 -22.79
N CYS A 574 5.06 57.42 -23.60
CA CYS A 574 3.98 58.33 -23.27
C CYS A 574 2.92 58.28 -24.37
N LEU A 575 1.67 58.35 -23.96
CA LEU A 575 0.51 58.45 -24.83
C LEU A 575 -0.12 59.84 -24.67
N SER A 576 -0.74 60.33 -25.73
CA SER A 576 -1.59 61.53 -25.65
C SER A 576 -2.81 61.27 -24.75
N THR A 577 -3.31 62.31 -24.09
CA THR A 577 -4.50 62.24 -23.24
C THR A 577 -5.71 61.69 -24.02
N ASN A 578 -6.46 60.74 -23.43
CA ASN A 578 -7.60 60.04 -24.06
C ASN A 578 -7.24 59.14 -25.27
N SER A 579 -5.99 58.68 -25.38
CA SER A 579 -5.61 57.69 -26.38
C SER A 579 -6.29 56.32 -26.15
N THR A 580 -6.87 55.74 -27.18
CA THR A 580 -7.41 54.36 -27.19
C THR A 580 -6.35 53.30 -27.52
N LEU A 581 -5.08 53.71 -27.68
CA LEU A 581 -4.00 52.85 -28.13
C LEU A 581 -3.38 52.07 -26.98
N GLU A 582 -3.27 50.75 -27.16
CA GLU A 582 -2.47 49.89 -26.30
C GLU A 582 -1.23 49.39 -27.07
N PRO A 583 -0.02 49.80 -26.68
CA PRO A 583 1.20 49.30 -27.30
C PRO A 583 1.42 47.84 -26.88
N THR A 584 1.79 46.98 -27.81
CA THR A 584 2.26 45.62 -27.55
C THR A 584 3.67 45.46 -28.11
N LEU A 585 4.55 44.84 -27.31
CA LEU A 585 5.96 44.66 -27.63
C LEU A 585 6.27 43.16 -27.77
N SER A 586 6.84 42.78 -28.91
CA SER A 586 7.47 41.48 -29.09
C SER A 586 8.98 41.66 -29.21
N LEU A 587 9.73 40.89 -28.43
CA LEU A 587 11.18 41.01 -28.33
C LEU A 587 11.87 39.86 -29.06
N PHE A 588 12.83 40.22 -29.90
CA PHE A 588 13.73 39.26 -30.55
C PHE A 588 15.16 39.61 -30.19
N VAL A 589 15.91 38.63 -29.68
CA VAL A 589 17.27 38.85 -29.19
C VAL A 589 18.24 38.10 -30.10
N ASN A 590 19.23 38.80 -30.61
CA ASN A 590 20.38 38.19 -31.27
C ASN A 590 21.59 38.22 -30.31
N PRO A 591 22.17 37.06 -29.98
CA PRO A 591 23.24 36.96 -28.99
C PRO A 591 24.59 37.55 -29.44
N PHE A 592 24.93 37.47 -30.73
CA PHE A 592 26.28 37.77 -31.23
C PHE A 592 26.32 38.55 -32.55
N GLY A 593 25.20 38.65 -33.25
CA GLY A 593 25.06 39.28 -34.55
C GLY A 593 24.12 40.48 -34.54
N GLY A 594 23.78 40.95 -35.74
CA GLY A 594 22.85 42.05 -35.95
C GLY A 594 21.64 41.71 -36.82
N SER A 595 21.51 40.44 -37.24
CA SER A 595 20.45 40.02 -38.13
C SER A 595 19.19 39.66 -37.35
N HIS A 596 18.06 40.17 -37.82
CA HIS A 596 16.76 39.79 -37.31
C HIS A 596 16.44 38.30 -37.56
N SER A 597 16.89 37.74 -38.68
CA SER A 597 16.64 36.33 -39.04
C SER A 597 17.34 35.33 -38.12
N GLU A 598 18.42 35.75 -37.48
CA GLU A 598 19.22 34.95 -36.53
C GLU A 598 18.89 35.34 -35.08
N SER A 599 17.68 35.84 -34.84
CA SER A 599 17.22 36.25 -33.51
C SER A 599 16.16 35.27 -32.99
N TRP A 600 16.23 34.93 -31.70
CA TRP A 600 15.22 34.11 -31.05
C TRP A 600 14.13 34.99 -30.43
N THR A 601 12.90 34.47 -30.33
CA THR A 601 11.76 35.20 -29.79
C THR A 601 11.64 34.99 -28.28
N MET A 602 11.49 36.08 -27.53
CA MET A 602 11.35 36.02 -26.08
C MET A 602 9.93 35.59 -25.66
N PRO A 603 9.75 34.49 -24.90
CA PRO A 603 8.43 33.96 -24.56
C PRO A 603 7.81 34.70 -23.36
N ILE A 604 7.64 36.01 -23.48
CA ILE A 604 7.15 36.90 -22.40
C ILE A 604 5.81 36.37 -21.86
N GLY A 605 5.72 36.18 -20.53
CA GLY A 605 4.52 35.70 -19.84
C GLY A 605 4.15 34.23 -20.08
N GLN A 606 4.96 33.44 -20.79
CA GLN A 606 4.69 32.02 -21.08
C GLN A 606 5.62 31.11 -20.25
N HIS A 607 5.16 29.91 -19.87
CA HIS A 607 5.97 28.87 -19.23
C HIS A 607 6.82 29.32 -18.01
N GLY A 608 6.32 30.29 -17.22
CA GLY A 608 7.02 30.83 -16.05
C GLY A 608 8.07 31.93 -16.35
N TYR A 609 8.17 32.36 -17.61
CA TYR A 609 8.96 33.52 -18.04
C TYR A 609 8.33 34.83 -17.54
N PRO A 610 9.13 35.85 -17.15
CA PRO A 610 8.62 37.13 -16.65
C PRO A 610 7.74 37.87 -17.68
N ASP A 611 6.76 38.62 -17.18
CA ASP A 611 5.92 39.53 -17.95
C ASP A 611 6.28 41.01 -17.64
N TRP A 612 5.76 41.94 -18.44
CA TRP A 612 6.01 43.37 -18.29
C TRP A 612 5.37 43.96 -17.02
N GLU A 613 6.18 44.50 -16.13
CA GLU A 613 5.71 45.33 -15.02
C GLU A 613 5.48 46.77 -15.52
N ARG A 614 4.23 47.25 -15.43
CA ARG A 614 3.81 48.58 -15.92
C ARG A 614 3.63 49.54 -14.73
N THR A 615 4.38 50.64 -14.69
CA THR A 615 4.25 51.69 -13.66
C THR A 615 3.91 53.03 -14.30
N LYS A 616 2.84 53.69 -13.83
CA LYS A 616 2.44 55.03 -14.30
C LYS A 616 3.35 56.08 -13.66
N LEU A 617 3.76 57.07 -14.45
CA LEU A 617 4.55 58.22 -13.97
C LEU A 617 3.62 59.36 -13.54
N ASP A 618 3.96 60.03 -12.43
CA ASP A 618 3.23 61.17 -11.88
C ASP A 618 3.51 62.46 -12.68
N ILE A 619 3.11 62.46 -13.95
CA ILE A 619 3.27 63.55 -14.92
C ILE A 619 1.88 63.79 -15.55
N PRO A 620 1.50 65.02 -15.95
CA PRO A 620 0.21 65.34 -16.59
C PRO A 620 -0.05 64.64 -17.95
N LEU A 621 0.85 63.76 -18.40
CA LEU A 621 0.72 62.93 -19.60
C LEU A 621 0.59 61.46 -19.18
N ASP A 622 -0.09 60.63 -19.97
CA ASP A 622 -0.19 59.19 -19.72
C ASP A 622 1.12 58.48 -20.10
N CYS A 623 2.13 58.65 -19.25
CA CYS A 623 3.45 58.05 -19.38
C CYS A 623 3.59 56.80 -18.50
N TYR A 624 4.10 55.72 -19.10
CA TYR A 624 4.31 54.44 -18.45
C TYR A 624 5.76 53.98 -18.60
N ASN A 625 6.26 53.40 -17.52
CA ASN A 625 7.51 52.67 -17.46
C ASN A 625 7.19 51.18 -17.56
N TRP A 626 7.72 50.54 -18.59
CA TRP A 626 7.60 49.10 -18.79
C TRP A 626 8.93 48.46 -18.46
N THR A 627 8.94 47.58 -17.46
CA THR A 627 10.15 46.94 -16.97
C THR A 627 10.00 45.43 -17.05
N LEU A 628 10.94 44.77 -17.75
CA LEU A 628 11.03 43.31 -17.85
C LEU A 628 12.25 42.84 -17.07
N ASN A 629 12.02 42.08 -16.00
CA ASN A 629 13.06 41.62 -15.08
C ASN A 629 13.37 40.14 -15.33
N LEU A 630 14.54 39.83 -15.90
CA LEU A 630 14.96 38.45 -16.23
C LEU A 630 15.63 37.75 -15.03
N GLY A 631 16.37 38.52 -14.23
CA GLY A 631 17.13 37.97 -13.10
C GLY A 631 18.22 36.99 -13.55
N ASN A 632 18.77 36.21 -12.62
CA ASN A 632 19.77 35.19 -12.96
C ASN A 632 19.19 33.95 -13.64
N ARG A 633 17.89 33.69 -13.47
CA ARG A 633 17.22 32.52 -14.04
C ARG A 633 17.06 32.62 -15.56
N TRP A 634 16.80 33.82 -16.08
CA TRP A 634 16.43 34.03 -17.49
C TRP A 634 17.45 34.86 -18.27
N LYS A 635 18.67 35.02 -17.74
CA LYS A 635 19.74 35.82 -18.37
C LYS A 635 20.28 35.16 -19.63
N SER A 636 20.57 35.97 -20.64
CA SER A 636 21.10 35.48 -21.92
C SER A 636 22.05 36.48 -22.58
N PHE A 637 22.84 36.02 -23.54
CA PHE A 637 23.70 36.90 -24.34
C PHE A 637 22.88 37.80 -25.26
N PHE A 638 23.38 39.01 -25.50
CA PHE A 638 22.84 39.88 -26.53
C PHE A 638 23.94 40.71 -27.21
N GLU A 639 23.74 40.94 -28.49
CA GLU A 639 24.42 41.94 -29.31
C GLU A 639 23.39 42.91 -29.89
N THR A 640 22.23 42.40 -30.32
CA THR A 640 21.11 43.23 -30.76
C THR A 640 19.80 42.76 -30.14
N VAL A 641 18.97 43.71 -29.72
CA VAL A 641 17.61 43.46 -29.26
C VAL A 641 16.65 44.23 -30.16
N HIS A 642 15.82 43.48 -30.86
CA HIS A 642 14.79 43.99 -31.76
C HIS A 642 13.44 44.01 -31.04
N PHE A 643 12.79 45.17 -31.05
CA PHE A 643 11.49 45.42 -30.47
C PHE A 643 10.50 45.64 -31.61
N TYR A 644 9.54 44.74 -31.76
CA TYR A 644 8.38 44.98 -32.60
C TYR A 644 7.32 45.66 -31.78
N LEU A 645 7.09 46.93 -32.10
CA LEU A 645 5.99 47.69 -31.55
C LEU A 645 4.78 47.55 -32.47
N ARG A 646 3.68 47.08 -31.89
CA ARG A 646 2.37 47.05 -32.53
C ARG A 646 1.39 47.85 -31.68
N SER A 647 0.58 48.67 -32.33
CA SER A 647 -0.53 49.38 -31.70
C SER A 647 -1.83 48.61 -31.94
N HIS A 648 -2.59 48.38 -30.87
CA HIS A 648 -3.97 47.92 -30.97
C HIS A 648 -4.90 49.03 -30.48
N ILE A 649 -6.03 49.20 -31.15
CA ILE A 649 -7.12 50.06 -30.68
C ILE A 649 -7.91 49.25 -29.65
N ARG A 650 -8.15 49.81 -28.47
CA ARG A 650 -9.01 49.19 -27.45
C ARG A 650 -10.44 49.05 -27.98
N ASP A 651 -10.92 47.82 -28.12
CA ASP A 651 -12.34 47.56 -28.35
C ASP A 651 -13.12 48.02 -27.10
N SER A 652 -14.13 48.86 -27.30
CA SER A 652 -14.92 49.45 -26.21
C SER A 652 -15.58 48.36 -25.36
N PRO A 653 -15.56 48.47 -24.00
CA PRO A 653 -16.16 47.48 -23.13
C PRO A 653 -17.69 47.67 -23.11
N GLY A 654 -18.38 47.02 -24.05
CA GLY A 654 -19.84 47.15 -24.18
C GLY A 654 -20.55 46.10 -25.04
N GLY A 655 -19.90 45.01 -25.43
CA GLY A 655 -20.50 43.95 -26.26
C GLY A 655 -20.38 42.57 -25.61
N SER A 656 -21.46 42.10 -24.98
CA SER A 656 -21.62 40.74 -24.45
C SER A 656 -21.44 39.67 -25.54
N GLY A 657 -20.64 38.63 -25.28
CA GLY A 657 -20.61 37.45 -26.17
C GLY A 657 -19.46 36.47 -25.96
N SER A 658 -19.66 35.52 -25.04
CA SER A 658 -19.25 34.10 -25.08
C SER A 658 -18.12 33.63 -26.02
N ASN A 659 -17.13 32.96 -25.42
CA ASN A 659 -16.27 31.88 -25.95
C ASN A 659 -16.38 31.54 -27.44
N LYS A 660 -15.24 31.56 -28.15
CA LYS A 660 -14.84 30.53 -29.14
C LYS A 660 -13.39 30.71 -29.62
N ASN A 661 -12.59 29.66 -29.47
CA ASN A 661 -11.44 29.38 -30.36
C ASN A 661 -11.98 29.23 -31.79
N THR A 662 -11.48 29.96 -32.78
CA THR A 662 -11.43 29.45 -34.17
C THR A 662 -10.41 30.22 -35.02
N THR A 663 -9.64 29.43 -35.75
CA THR A 663 -8.96 29.77 -37.00
C THR A 663 -9.93 30.34 -38.04
N LEU A 664 -9.35 31.05 -39.03
CA LEU A 664 -9.79 31.23 -40.43
C LEU A 664 -9.90 32.70 -40.88
N TYR A 665 -9.27 32.91 -42.03
CA TYR A 665 -9.50 33.92 -43.06
C TYR A 665 -10.78 34.74 -42.88
N ARG A 666 -10.63 36.07 -42.82
CA ARG A 666 -11.74 37.00 -43.05
C ARG A 666 -11.29 38.06 -44.05
N GLU A 667 -11.94 38.07 -45.21
CA GLU A 667 -11.89 39.15 -46.18
C GLU A 667 -12.42 40.47 -45.58
N PRO A 668 -11.96 41.63 -46.09
CA PRO A 668 -12.25 42.92 -45.47
C PRO A 668 -13.64 43.41 -45.85
N PRO A 669 -14.46 43.94 -44.91
CA PRO A 669 -15.57 44.80 -45.27
C PRO A 669 -15.09 46.26 -45.40
N GLU A 670 -15.68 46.92 -46.40
CA GLU A 670 -15.50 48.31 -46.79
C GLU A 670 -15.98 49.31 -45.73
N ASP A 671 -15.30 50.46 -45.72
CA ASP A 671 -15.71 51.81 -45.31
C ASP A 671 -16.70 51.94 -44.14
N ALA A 672 -16.12 52.12 -42.94
CA ALA A 672 -16.76 52.84 -41.84
C ALA A 672 -15.84 54.01 -41.41
N GLU A 673 -16.44 55.18 -41.21
CA GLU A 673 -15.78 56.45 -40.86
C GLU A 673 -14.73 56.30 -39.74
N PRO A 674 -13.59 57.03 -39.81
CA PRO A 674 -12.53 56.87 -38.84
C PRO A 674 -13.02 57.34 -37.46
N PRO A 675 -12.97 56.50 -36.40
CA PRO A 675 -13.27 56.98 -35.06
C PRO A 675 -12.25 58.05 -34.68
N SER A 676 -12.75 59.27 -34.49
CA SER A 676 -11.99 60.44 -34.03
C SER A 676 -11.45 60.20 -32.62
N ASN A 677 -10.30 59.54 -32.52
CA ASN A 677 -9.26 59.74 -31.49
C ASN A 677 -8.10 58.78 -31.77
N ILE A 678 -7.30 59.13 -32.80
CA ILE A 678 -5.98 58.52 -33.04
C ILE A 678 -5.00 59.23 -32.09
N GLY A 679 -4.49 58.51 -31.10
CA GLY A 679 -3.53 59.04 -30.15
C GLY A 679 -2.11 59.07 -30.70
N TYR A 680 -1.31 60.05 -30.29
CA TYR A 680 0.13 60.05 -30.55
C TYR A 680 0.85 59.23 -29.47
N MET A 681 1.93 58.56 -29.86
CA MET A 681 2.81 57.83 -28.95
C MET A 681 4.21 58.44 -29.01
N LYS A 682 4.91 58.43 -27.87
CA LYS A 682 6.30 58.85 -27.77
C LYS A 682 7.08 57.83 -26.96
N VAL A 683 8.19 57.32 -27.50
CA VAL A 683 9.15 56.50 -26.74
C VAL A 683 10.20 57.43 -26.15
N ASN A 684 10.17 57.68 -24.84
CA ASN A 684 11.07 58.61 -24.17
C ASN A 684 12.48 58.07 -24.02
N SER A 685 12.60 56.82 -23.56
CA SER A 685 13.89 56.18 -23.30
C SER A 685 13.75 54.67 -23.40
N MET A 686 14.85 54.02 -23.79
CA MET A 686 14.99 52.57 -23.79
C MET A 686 16.35 52.24 -23.19
N GLN A 687 16.39 51.36 -22.20
CA GLN A 687 17.61 51.00 -21.48
C GLN A 687 17.68 49.48 -21.28
N LEU A 688 18.89 48.95 -21.43
CA LEU A 688 19.21 47.55 -21.17
C LEU A 688 20.01 47.46 -19.88
N PHE A 689 19.74 46.42 -19.09
CA PHE A 689 20.44 46.15 -17.84
C PHE A 689 21.16 44.81 -17.90
N GLY A 690 22.36 44.75 -17.34
CA GLY A 690 23.22 43.57 -17.34
C GLY A 690 24.70 43.90 -17.17
N TYR A 691 25.57 42.99 -17.61
CA TYR A 691 27.02 43.12 -17.46
C TYR A 691 27.77 42.68 -18.72
N SER A 692 29.03 43.10 -18.81
CA SER A 692 29.92 42.73 -19.92
C SER A 692 30.96 41.73 -19.42
N VAL A 693 31.13 40.65 -20.17
CA VAL A 693 32.08 39.57 -19.93
C VAL A 693 33.26 39.72 -20.88
N HIS A 694 34.47 39.44 -20.42
CA HIS A 694 35.64 39.40 -21.28
C HIS A 694 35.58 38.16 -22.18
N PHE A 695 35.89 38.35 -23.45
CA PHE A 695 35.90 37.32 -24.48
C PHE A 695 37.21 37.45 -25.24
N ASP A 696 38.02 36.40 -25.25
CA ASP A 696 39.26 36.35 -26.00
C ASP A 696 39.08 35.50 -27.27
N PRO A 697 38.92 36.13 -28.45
CA PRO A 697 38.78 35.39 -29.70
C PRO A 697 40.06 34.65 -30.10
N GLU A 698 41.25 35.17 -29.75
CA GLU A 698 42.54 34.59 -30.16
C GLU A 698 42.78 33.29 -29.42
N ALA A 699 42.51 33.26 -28.12
CA ALA A 699 42.65 32.05 -27.31
C ALA A 699 41.76 30.89 -27.79
N ILE A 700 40.52 31.18 -28.22
CA ILE A 700 39.63 30.14 -28.78
C ILE A 700 40.09 29.74 -30.19
N GLN A 701 40.63 30.65 -31.00
CA GLN A 701 41.23 30.32 -32.29
C GLN A 701 42.43 29.38 -32.13
N ASP A 702 43.28 29.60 -31.13
CA ASP A 702 44.40 28.69 -30.81
C ASP A 702 43.92 27.28 -30.42
N LEU A 703 42.83 27.17 -29.65
CA LEU A 703 42.21 25.86 -29.36
C LEU A 703 41.69 25.15 -30.62
N ILE A 704 41.18 25.91 -31.59
CA ILE A 704 40.72 25.35 -32.86
C ILE A 704 41.92 24.93 -33.71
N LEU A 705 43.00 25.72 -33.74
CA LEU A 705 44.25 25.36 -34.43
C LEU A 705 44.90 24.10 -33.85
N GLN A 706 44.79 23.87 -32.53
CA GLN A 706 45.22 22.62 -31.89
C GLN A 706 44.47 21.38 -32.41
N LEU A 707 43.22 21.53 -32.89
CA LEU A 707 42.51 20.43 -33.55
C LEU A 707 43.10 20.09 -34.92
N ASP A 708 43.62 21.10 -35.62
CA ASP A 708 44.16 20.97 -36.98
C ASP A 708 45.63 20.55 -36.97
N TYR A 709 46.39 20.95 -35.94
CA TYR A 709 47.83 20.71 -35.80
C TYR A 709 48.22 20.21 -34.40
N PRO A 710 47.76 19.01 -33.98
CA PRO A 710 47.96 18.49 -32.62
C PRO A 710 49.44 18.29 -32.25
N TYR A 711 50.33 18.14 -33.22
CA TYR A 711 51.77 17.95 -32.95
C TYR A 711 52.51 19.23 -32.53
N THR A 712 51.90 20.41 -32.67
CA THR A 712 52.58 21.70 -32.48
C THR A 712 52.13 22.48 -31.24
N GLN A 713 50.90 22.23 -30.74
CA GLN A 713 50.30 23.09 -29.71
C GLN A 713 49.58 22.36 -28.56
N GLY A 714 49.53 21.02 -28.51
CA GLY A 714 48.92 20.26 -27.39
C GLY A 714 48.15 19.01 -27.84
N SER A 715 47.62 18.19 -26.91
CA SER A 715 46.89 16.98 -27.30
C SER A 715 45.49 17.32 -27.85
N GLN A 716 45.10 16.68 -28.96
CA GLN A 716 43.78 16.89 -29.60
C GLN A 716 42.62 16.68 -28.63
N ASP A 717 42.71 15.67 -27.74
CA ASP A 717 41.69 15.37 -26.75
C ASP A 717 41.56 16.48 -25.69
N SER A 718 42.65 17.16 -25.33
CA SER A 718 42.60 18.29 -24.39
C SER A 718 41.89 19.51 -24.97
N ALA A 719 42.12 19.80 -26.25
CA ALA A 719 41.45 20.88 -26.97
C ALA A 719 39.94 20.59 -27.13
N LEU A 720 39.59 19.34 -27.47
CA LEU A 720 38.19 18.90 -27.57
C LEU A 720 37.46 19.00 -26.22
N LEU A 721 38.10 18.60 -25.12
CA LEU A 721 37.52 18.74 -23.77
C LEU A 721 37.23 20.20 -23.42
N GLN A 722 38.16 21.11 -23.70
CA GLN A 722 37.97 22.54 -23.43
C GLN A 722 36.84 23.14 -24.29
N LEU A 723 36.75 22.76 -25.57
CA LEU A 723 35.68 23.21 -26.46
C LEU A 723 34.29 22.66 -26.06
N VAL A 724 34.22 21.43 -25.53
CA VAL A 724 32.97 20.87 -24.96
C VAL A 724 32.52 21.67 -23.74
N GLU A 725 33.44 22.01 -22.83
CA GLU A 725 33.14 22.82 -21.65
C GLU A 725 32.69 24.24 -22.03
N LEU A 726 33.38 24.88 -22.98
CA LEU A 726 33.00 26.19 -23.51
C LEU A 726 31.59 26.14 -24.13
N ARG A 727 31.29 25.11 -24.94
CA ARG A 727 29.95 24.92 -25.51
C ARG A 727 28.89 24.78 -24.42
N TYR A 728 29.15 23.97 -23.40
CA TYR A 728 28.23 23.78 -22.27
C TYR A 728 27.95 25.10 -21.53
N ARG A 729 28.99 25.87 -21.18
CA ARG A 729 28.85 27.16 -20.47
C ARG A 729 28.08 28.20 -21.29
N VAL A 730 28.38 28.31 -22.59
CA VAL A 730 27.72 29.25 -23.50
C VAL A 730 26.25 28.89 -23.67
N ASN A 731 25.95 27.60 -23.88
CA ASN A 731 24.58 27.12 -24.10
C ASN A 731 23.72 27.11 -22.84
N ARG A 732 24.32 27.11 -21.63
CA ARG A 732 23.58 27.28 -20.35
C ARG A 732 22.86 28.63 -20.26
N LEU A 733 23.34 29.64 -20.97
CA LEU A 733 22.72 30.97 -21.06
C LEU A 733 21.70 31.07 -22.20
N SER A 734 21.37 29.95 -22.86
CA SER A 734 20.26 29.93 -23.79
C SER A 734 18.92 30.01 -23.02
N PRO A 735 17.92 30.71 -23.57
CA PRO A 735 16.63 30.85 -22.93
C PRO A 735 15.96 29.47 -22.76
N PRO A 736 15.38 29.16 -21.58
CA PRO A 736 14.61 27.94 -21.39
C PRO A 736 13.29 28.03 -22.16
N GLY A 737 13.15 27.19 -23.19
CA GLY A 737 11.97 27.06 -24.03
C GLY A 737 12.17 25.95 -25.05
N ALA A 738 11.09 25.31 -25.52
CA ALA A 738 11.18 24.35 -26.61
C ALA A 738 11.19 25.13 -27.94
N PRO A 739 12.23 25.05 -28.78
CA PRO A 739 13.47 24.26 -28.64
C PRO A 739 14.70 25.04 -28.09
N HIS A 740 15.61 24.33 -27.41
CA HIS A 740 16.87 24.88 -26.88
C HIS A 740 17.78 25.38 -28.02
N VAL A 741 18.47 26.51 -27.85
CA VAL A 741 19.24 27.14 -28.94
C VAL A 741 20.75 26.88 -28.77
N ASP A 742 21.45 26.55 -29.86
CA ASP A 742 22.92 26.41 -29.85
C ASP A 742 23.61 27.77 -30.03
N LEU A 743 23.80 28.48 -28.93
CA LEU A 743 24.49 29.77 -28.88
C LEU A 743 25.98 29.64 -29.23
N PHE A 744 26.61 28.50 -28.95
CA PHE A 744 28.01 28.27 -29.24
C PHE A 744 28.30 28.30 -30.75
N ALA A 745 27.44 27.68 -31.56
CA ALA A 745 27.56 27.75 -33.02
C ALA A 745 27.49 29.21 -33.54
N CYS A 746 26.61 30.02 -32.97
CA CYS A 746 26.50 31.45 -33.28
C CYS A 746 27.76 32.23 -32.86
N LEU A 747 28.33 31.91 -31.71
CA LEU A 747 29.58 32.53 -31.23
C LEU A 747 30.73 32.25 -32.19
N LEU A 748 30.89 31.00 -32.64
CA LEU A 748 31.91 30.61 -33.62
C LEU A 748 31.73 31.36 -34.96
N ARG A 749 30.49 31.45 -35.45
CA ARG A 749 30.21 32.12 -36.73
C ARG A 749 30.39 33.64 -36.68
N HIS A 750 29.83 34.31 -35.67
CA HIS A 750 29.76 35.78 -35.66
C HIS A 750 30.92 36.44 -34.92
N ARG A 751 31.45 35.84 -33.84
CA ARG A 751 32.56 36.41 -33.08
C ARG A 751 33.92 35.94 -33.58
N LEU A 752 34.08 34.64 -33.88
CA LEU A 752 35.31 34.12 -34.47
C LEU A 752 35.38 34.25 -36.00
N LYS A 753 34.26 34.63 -36.65
CA LYS A 753 34.16 34.80 -38.12
C LYS A 753 34.51 33.53 -38.91
N LEU A 754 34.22 32.35 -38.36
CA LEU A 754 34.44 31.08 -39.03
C LEU A 754 33.41 30.83 -40.14
N SER A 755 33.81 30.08 -41.17
CA SER A 755 32.89 29.68 -42.25
C SER A 755 31.85 28.67 -41.75
N SER A 756 30.71 28.55 -42.44
CA SER A 756 29.68 27.56 -42.09
C SER A 756 30.23 26.13 -42.12
N ALA A 757 31.12 25.84 -43.08
CA ALA A 757 31.80 24.55 -43.19
C ALA A 757 32.67 24.28 -41.95
N ASP A 758 33.46 25.25 -41.49
CA ASP A 758 34.32 25.10 -40.31
C ASP A 758 33.50 24.89 -39.04
N VAL A 759 32.41 25.64 -38.87
CA VAL A 759 31.51 25.47 -37.72
C VAL A 759 30.90 24.06 -37.73
N THR A 760 30.43 23.57 -38.88
CA THR A 760 29.90 22.20 -38.97
C THR A 760 30.97 21.15 -38.69
N ARG A 761 32.20 21.35 -39.17
CA ARG A 761 33.34 20.47 -38.92
C ARG A 761 33.66 20.37 -37.42
N ILE A 762 33.73 21.51 -36.74
CA ILE A 762 33.99 21.59 -35.29
C ILE A 762 32.85 20.93 -34.51
N LEU A 763 31.59 21.24 -34.84
CA LEU A 763 30.44 20.64 -34.16
C LEU A 763 30.38 19.12 -34.35
N THR A 764 30.67 18.62 -35.55
CA THR A 764 30.76 17.17 -35.83
C THR A 764 31.90 16.53 -35.05
N ALA A 765 33.07 17.19 -34.95
CA ALA A 765 34.19 16.70 -34.13
C ALA A 765 33.83 16.64 -32.64
N LEU A 766 33.14 17.67 -32.12
CA LEU A 766 32.64 17.70 -30.75
C LEU A 766 31.56 16.65 -30.50
N GLN A 767 30.67 16.42 -31.46
CA GLN A 767 29.65 15.36 -31.40
C GLN A 767 30.31 13.97 -31.41
N ALA A 768 31.25 13.72 -32.31
CA ALA A 768 31.99 12.46 -32.36
C ALA A 768 32.82 12.21 -31.09
N PHE A 769 33.36 13.28 -30.50
CA PHE A 769 34.06 13.21 -29.22
C PHE A 769 33.09 12.96 -28.05
N SER A 770 31.96 13.66 -28.01
CA SER A 770 30.94 13.52 -26.95
C SER A 770 30.22 12.17 -27.03
N ALA A 771 30.00 11.61 -28.23
CA ALA A 771 29.41 10.28 -28.43
C ALA A 771 30.28 9.14 -27.90
N LYS A 772 31.58 9.38 -27.67
CA LYS A 772 32.47 8.43 -26.96
C LYS A 772 32.29 8.49 -25.44
N HIS A 773 31.47 9.41 -24.92
CA HIS A 773 31.25 9.64 -23.50
C HIS A 773 29.83 9.17 -23.08
N PRO A 774 29.71 8.47 -21.94
CA PRO A 774 28.49 7.72 -21.58
C PRO A 774 27.28 8.58 -21.13
N ASP A 775 27.47 9.88 -20.84
CA ASP A 775 26.37 10.80 -20.46
C ASP A 775 25.86 11.65 -21.65
N PHE A 776 26.10 11.24 -22.91
CA PHE A 776 25.64 11.98 -24.08
C PHE A 776 24.11 11.91 -24.22
N THR A 777 23.42 12.88 -23.63
CA THR A 777 22.06 13.23 -24.04
C THR A 777 22.17 14.10 -25.28
N GLU A 778 21.69 13.59 -26.41
CA GLU A 778 21.60 14.35 -27.65
C GLU A 778 20.68 15.55 -27.42
N SER A 779 21.27 16.69 -27.11
CA SER A 779 20.55 17.95 -27.08
C SER A 779 20.37 18.39 -28.54
N GLU A 780 19.24 18.04 -29.14
CA GLU A 780 18.79 18.63 -30.41
C GLU A 780 18.56 20.14 -30.19
N ALA A 781 19.66 20.89 -30.22
CA ALA A 781 19.61 22.33 -30.16
C ALA A 781 19.31 22.87 -31.56
N THR A 782 18.32 23.75 -31.65
CA THR A 782 17.95 24.36 -32.94
C THR A 782 19.05 25.34 -33.35
N LYS A 783 19.48 25.24 -34.61
CA LYS A 783 20.51 26.12 -35.18
C LYS A 783 19.90 27.50 -35.42
N LEU A 784 20.29 28.49 -34.61
CA LEU A 784 19.84 29.88 -34.78
C LEU A 784 20.64 30.64 -35.85
N CYS A 785 21.93 30.29 -36.04
CA CYS A 785 22.85 30.98 -36.96
C CYS A 785 23.39 30.04 -38.04
N SER A 786 22.51 29.30 -38.71
CA SER A 786 22.85 28.38 -39.82
C SER A 786 23.26 29.13 -41.09
#